data_AF-A0AAU1VAA8-F1
#
_entry.id   AF-A0AAU1VAA8-F1
#
_cell.length_a   1.000
_cell.length_b   1.000
_cell.length_c   1.000
_cell.angle_alpha   90.00
_cell.angle_beta   90.00
_cell.angle_gamma   90.00
#
_symmetry.space_group_name_H-M   'P 1'
#
loop_
_entity.id
_entity.type
_entity.pdbx_description
1 polymer ?
#
loop_
_entity_poly.entity_id
_entity_poly.type
_entity_poly.pdbx_seq_one_letter_code
_entity_poly.pdbx_strand_id
1 'polypeptide(L)'
;MAVLRRSTASGAVGVLALAAALIIAPPGPAAHAAAGTTAWQSGQFNVDTPNLVRRSNVVLGRPNNDQSQFMPLGNGTLGAAVWAAGGFTAQLNRSDTMPDRKSPGWLTIPGLAKLTSAPDYTAHLDLYDGTFTESGGGLTATVYVRADKDEMVVDVTGAEPNTTQTAQLALWSGRSPQAQASGSTGTLAETWTDSSEAGATGDTFGSLGAVTAGGTGVTASVVDSKTVKVSFKPKSDGSFRVVAAAPHWTGGNAQSTATTLLGSDATSGSSTLQSGHLSWWHSFWNHIGLIKYSSSDGSADYLESLRSLDLYDAAAESRDTYPGSQAGVADLFSPYQDSHRWDPGAWWHWNTRMQVQANLSAGAFDLNAPYFRLYRDNLSNIQAWTKARMGNRAGICVPETMRFNGAGYENGSNYVALNCDSGSGPTWNARTISTGAEVGLWVWQQYLMTRDQSFLSANYPLMAEAARFLLAYSTTGADGNLHTFPSNAHETQWDVHDPTTDIAAMQALFPATVQAAQTLGQDADLVTQLNAAIPKIRPFARTDASTQSQVLTPADDAAGNDVIAPSYDPTATKHNSENIGLEPVWPYNLIGDSGNMSDLAKRTYTNRPNKLANDWSNDPIQAARLGLGDEVASTLTALTKKYQKLPSGLATFVGSEPYGEQLGVASAALGEALIQDYDGLLRIAPALPSGWDADGTVYVQGGHRVSVQVHGGTITTVGINAGSTGTMNVRNPWPGHQVQVVDGGDESTVVVAATSAAQISIPVTNGHSYLVQQPSDPVSARTVVSVTGTPATQMRTLGSASIGLPATSKLVSAASGRCLDDPGASTTAGTQVDIWDCDGGANQQWTYTSGRALTTKGLCLDAYQSGKTPGTKVILWNCSGSSNQQWTPQPDGTVKSVQSALCLDVTNGATTNGTLMELWNCSASANQRWTTS
;
A
#
# COMPACT_ATOMS: atom_id res chain seq x y z
N MET A 1 56.73 -25.29 -42.19
CA MET A 1 57.54 -25.53 -43.40
C MET A 1 57.18 -24.44 -44.41
N ALA A 2 58.17 -23.62 -44.78
CA ALA A 2 58.38 -22.87 -46.03
C ALA A 2 57.21 -22.12 -46.74
N VAL A 3 57.31 -20.92 -47.33
CA VAL A 3 58.24 -19.77 -47.34
C VAL A 3 57.80 -18.85 -48.53
N LEU A 4 57.87 -17.51 -48.35
CA LEU A 4 58.03 -16.44 -49.38
C LEU A 4 56.86 -16.11 -50.35
N ARG A 5 56.62 -14.86 -50.82
CA ARG A 5 56.98 -13.45 -50.49
C ARG A 5 56.32 -12.52 -51.55
N ARG A 6 56.19 -11.22 -51.20
CA ARG A 6 56.11 -9.98 -52.04
C ARG A 6 54.74 -9.63 -52.66
N SER A 7 54.05 -8.54 -52.30
CA SER A 7 54.35 -7.08 -52.41
C SER A 7 54.44 -6.63 -53.88
N THR A 8 53.71 -5.64 -54.44
CA THR A 8 53.25 -4.32 -53.95
C THR A 8 52.25 -3.68 -54.94
N ALA A 9 51.31 -2.90 -54.38
CA ALA A 9 50.79 -1.58 -54.80
C ALA A 9 50.38 -1.29 -56.26
N SER A 10 49.15 -0.78 -56.45
CA SER A 10 48.86 0.67 -56.51
C SER A 10 47.39 0.96 -56.85
N GLY A 11 46.92 2.13 -56.39
CA GLY A 11 45.53 2.57 -56.29
C GLY A 11 44.64 2.52 -57.52
N ALA A 12 43.33 2.47 -57.25
CA ALA A 12 42.30 2.98 -58.15
C ALA A 12 41.14 3.55 -57.31
N VAL A 13 40.84 4.82 -57.53
CA VAL A 13 39.64 5.54 -57.09
C VAL A 13 38.43 4.92 -57.80
N GLY A 14 37.38 4.61 -57.04
CA GLY A 14 36.13 4.05 -57.56
C GLY A 14 34.92 4.70 -56.89
N VAL A 15 34.26 5.58 -57.64
CA VAL A 15 32.92 6.12 -57.37
C VAL A 15 31.92 4.97 -57.27
N LEU A 16 31.19 4.86 -56.15
CA LEU A 16 30.11 3.89 -55.99
C LEU A 16 28.75 4.54 -56.31
N ALA A 17 28.06 3.91 -57.26
CA ALA A 17 26.71 4.22 -57.68
C ALA A 17 25.67 3.86 -56.60
N LEU A 18 24.63 4.70 -56.48
CA LEU A 18 23.43 4.45 -55.67
C LEU A 18 22.71 3.18 -56.14
N ALA A 19 22.55 2.21 -55.25
CA ALA A 19 21.54 1.18 -55.33
C ALA A 19 20.46 1.47 -54.27
N ALA A 20 19.23 1.76 -54.72
CA ALA A 20 18.08 1.91 -53.85
C ALA A 20 17.71 0.55 -53.25
N ALA A 21 17.98 0.36 -51.97
CA ALA A 21 17.47 -0.76 -51.20
C ALA A 21 16.01 -0.45 -50.80
N LEU A 22 15.06 -1.19 -51.38
CA LEU A 22 13.71 -1.29 -50.82
C LEU A 22 13.83 -1.92 -49.43
N ILE A 23 13.67 -1.11 -48.39
CA ILE A 23 13.47 -1.59 -47.02
C ILE A 23 12.03 -2.13 -46.97
N ILE A 24 11.89 -3.46 -47.04
CA ILE A 24 10.65 -4.12 -46.65
C ILE A 24 10.55 -3.98 -45.14
N ALA A 25 9.70 -3.06 -44.68
CA ALA A 25 9.33 -2.97 -43.27
C ALA A 25 8.77 -4.33 -42.84
N PRO A 26 9.10 -4.83 -41.63
CA PRO A 26 8.42 -5.98 -41.07
C PRO A 26 6.91 -5.67 -41.04
N PRO A 27 6.02 -6.68 -41.23
CA PRO A 27 4.60 -6.44 -41.10
C PRO A 27 4.35 -5.85 -39.72
N GLY A 28 3.69 -4.67 -39.69
CA GLY A 28 3.23 -4.10 -38.43
C GLY A 28 2.40 -5.13 -37.68
N PRO A 29 2.29 -5.03 -36.34
CA PRO A 29 1.40 -5.90 -35.59
C PRO A 29 0.03 -5.88 -36.27
N ALA A 30 -0.51 -7.06 -36.54
CA ALA A 30 -1.87 -7.19 -37.06
C ALA A 30 -2.77 -6.33 -36.18
N ALA A 31 -3.60 -5.48 -36.79
CA ALA A 31 -4.64 -4.74 -36.11
C ALA A 31 -5.42 -5.76 -35.27
N HIS A 32 -5.16 -5.79 -33.97
CA HIS A 32 -5.98 -6.56 -33.06
C HIS A 32 -7.37 -5.95 -33.19
N ALA A 33 -8.36 -6.77 -33.52
CA ALA A 33 -9.75 -6.32 -33.53
C ALA A 33 -10.00 -5.61 -32.20
N ALA A 34 -10.38 -4.33 -32.26
CA ALA A 34 -10.75 -3.57 -31.07
C ALA A 34 -11.66 -4.46 -30.22
N ALA A 35 -11.36 -4.61 -28.94
CA ALA A 35 -12.15 -5.46 -28.05
C ALA A 35 -13.62 -5.05 -28.21
N GLY A 36 -14.45 -5.99 -28.70
CA GLY A 36 -15.82 -5.73 -29.11
C GLY A 36 -16.76 -5.52 -27.93
N THR A 37 -16.26 -5.11 -26.77
CA THR A 37 -17.00 -5.02 -25.50
C THR A 37 -16.91 -3.65 -24.85
N THR A 38 -17.95 -3.30 -24.11
CA THR A 38 -17.97 -2.14 -23.21
C THR A 38 -18.71 -2.49 -21.93
N ALA A 39 -18.30 -1.94 -20.79
CA ALA A 39 -19.07 -2.01 -19.55
C ALA A 39 -20.05 -0.83 -19.40
N TRP A 40 -20.01 0.14 -20.31
CA TRP A 40 -20.92 1.27 -20.30
C TRP A 40 -22.29 0.89 -20.85
N GLN A 41 -23.34 1.18 -20.10
CA GLN A 41 -24.71 0.98 -20.52
C GLN A 41 -25.61 2.02 -19.86
N SER A 42 -26.46 2.69 -20.64
CA SER A 42 -27.50 3.59 -20.13
C SER A 42 -26.98 4.64 -19.14
N GLY A 43 -25.85 5.28 -19.47
CA GLY A 43 -25.24 6.35 -18.67
C GLY A 43 -24.45 5.88 -17.45
N GLN A 44 -24.21 4.58 -17.28
CA GLN A 44 -23.51 4.01 -16.13
C GLN A 44 -22.44 3.00 -16.56
N PHE A 45 -21.38 2.92 -15.76
CA PHE A 45 -20.35 1.90 -15.88
C PHE A 45 -20.69 0.70 -14.99
N ASN A 46 -20.95 -0.46 -15.59
CA ASN A 46 -21.44 -1.63 -14.88
C ASN A 46 -20.30 -2.46 -14.30
N VAL A 47 -20.32 -2.64 -12.99
CA VAL A 47 -19.29 -3.38 -12.24
C VAL A 47 -19.96 -4.41 -11.33
N ASP A 48 -19.50 -5.64 -11.39
CA ASP A 48 -19.77 -6.68 -10.40
C ASP A 48 -18.81 -6.49 -9.23
N THR A 49 -19.12 -5.50 -8.38
CA THR A 49 -18.29 -5.09 -7.24
C THR A 49 -17.85 -6.26 -6.37
N PRO A 50 -18.74 -7.19 -5.94
CA PRO A 50 -18.34 -8.29 -5.07
C PRO A 50 -17.24 -9.16 -5.68
N ASN A 51 -17.41 -9.63 -6.90
CA ASN A 51 -16.42 -10.52 -7.52
C ASN A 51 -15.16 -9.78 -7.99
N LEU A 52 -15.29 -8.51 -8.37
CA LEU A 52 -14.13 -7.69 -8.69
C LEU A 52 -13.25 -7.46 -7.46
N VAL A 53 -13.82 -7.17 -6.30
CA VAL A 53 -13.04 -7.03 -5.04
C VAL A 53 -12.48 -8.39 -4.60
N ARG A 54 -13.31 -9.44 -4.60
CA ARG A 54 -12.93 -10.78 -4.12
C ARG A 54 -11.82 -11.44 -4.95
N ARG A 55 -11.57 -10.99 -6.17
CA ARG A 55 -10.42 -11.47 -6.93
C ARG A 55 -9.10 -11.19 -6.22
N SER A 56 -9.07 -10.18 -5.35
CA SER A 56 -7.88 -9.72 -4.63
C SER A 56 -7.86 -10.20 -3.17
N ASN A 57 -8.77 -11.11 -2.79
CA ASN A 57 -8.76 -11.80 -1.50
C ASN A 57 -7.40 -12.46 -1.22
N VAL A 58 -7.00 -12.43 0.04
CA VAL A 58 -5.79 -13.11 0.50
C VAL A 58 -6.15 -14.54 0.85
N VAL A 59 -5.58 -15.52 0.15
CA VAL A 59 -5.87 -16.95 0.37
C VAL A 59 -4.71 -17.64 1.07
N LEU A 60 -5.00 -18.34 2.15
CA LEU A 60 -4.03 -19.14 2.89
C LEU A 60 -4.32 -20.63 2.65
N GLY A 61 -3.45 -21.28 1.87
CA GLY A 61 -3.52 -22.73 1.66
C GLY A 61 -2.99 -23.54 2.85
N ARG A 62 -2.46 -22.88 3.88
CA ARG A 62 -2.00 -23.46 5.13
C ARG A 62 -2.20 -22.46 6.27
N PRO A 63 -2.21 -22.90 7.54
CA PRO A 63 -2.30 -22.01 8.68
C PRO A 63 -1.13 -21.02 8.74
N ASN A 64 -1.43 -19.77 9.12
CA ASN A 64 -0.46 -18.72 9.38
C ASN A 64 0.10 -18.85 10.81
N ASN A 65 0.94 -19.85 11.04
CA ASN A 65 1.45 -20.17 12.39
C ASN A 65 2.48 -19.16 12.95
N ASP A 66 3.03 -18.30 12.10
CA ASP A 66 3.99 -17.26 12.49
C ASP A 66 3.29 -15.90 12.60
N GLN A 67 3.62 -15.11 13.62
CA GLN A 67 3.03 -13.78 13.83
C GLN A 67 3.24 -12.83 12.64
N SER A 68 4.34 -12.95 11.89
CA SER A 68 4.59 -12.17 10.65
C SER A 68 3.65 -12.54 9.50
N GLN A 69 2.92 -13.65 9.62
CA GLN A 69 1.93 -14.11 8.64
C GLN A 69 0.50 -13.66 9.00
N PHE A 70 0.36 -12.69 9.91
CA PHE A 70 -0.94 -12.18 10.35
C PHE A 70 -1.81 -11.68 9.20
N MET A 71 -3.12 -11.74 9.37
CA MET A 71 -4.10 -11.09 8.51
C MET A 71 -4.66 -9.83 9.20
N PRO A 72 -4.70 -8.67 8.51
CA PRO A 72 -5.23 -7.43 9.07
C PRO A 72 -6.77 -7.41 9.06
N LEU A 73 -7.36 -7.05 10.20
CA LEU A 73 -8.78 -6.74 10.33
C LEU A 73 -8.92 -5.40 11.06
N GLY A 74 -9.96 -4.63 10.77
CA GLY A 74 -10.19 -3.39 11.50
C GLY A 74 -11.47 -2.67 11.09
N ASN A 75 -11.81 -1.64 11.85
CA ASN A 75 -12.93 -0.74 11.59
C ASN A 75 -12.48 0.72 11.48
N GLY A 76 -11.18 0.97 11.36
CA GLY A 76 -10.55 2.28 11.31
C GLY A 76 -10.30 2.94 12.66
N THR A 77 -10.63 2.27 13.77
CA THR A 77 -10.38 2.74 15.15
C THR A 77 -9.80 1.62 16.02
N LEU A 78 -10.43 0.44 15.96
CA LEU A 78 -9.90 -0.82 16.46
C LEU A 78 -9.34 -1.61 15.28
N GLY A 79 -8.09 -2.03 15.40
CA GLY A 79 -7.45 -2.98 14.50
C GLY A 79 -7.13 -4.30 15.20
N ALA A 80 -6.93 -5.33 14.39
CA ALA A 80 -6.44 -6.63 14.84
C ALA A 80 -5.49 -7.27 13.84
N ALA A 81 -4.39 -7.82 14.36
CA ALA A 81 -3.52 -8.74 13.64
C ALA A 81 -3.89 -10.17 14.02
N VAL A 82 -4.35 -11.00 13.07
CA VAL A 82 -4.88 -12.35 13.35
C VAL A 82 -3.98 -13.47 12.79
N TRP A 83 -3.62 -14.46 13.61
CA TRP A 83 -2.81 -15.60 13.19
C TRP A 83 -3.09 -16.89 13.97
N ALA A 84 -2.64 -18.03 13.42
CA ALA A 84 -3.02 -19.38 13.85
C ALA A 84 -2.11 -19.99 14.93
N ALA A 85 -1.36 -19.19 15.71
CA ALA A 85 -0.50 -19.75 16.75
C ALA A 85 -1.32 -20.37 17.88
N GLY A 86 -1.10 -21.65 18.15
CA GLY A 86 -1.75 -22.37 19.27
C GLY A 86 -3.27 -22.53 19.11
N GLY A 87 -3.79 -22.45 17.89
CA GLY A 87 -5.23 -22.42 17.60
C GLY A 87 -5.57 -21.11 16.92
N PHE A 88 -6.07 -20.15 17.70
CA PHE A 88 -6.34 -18.80 17.23
C PHE A 88 -5.67 -17.80 18.16
N THR A 89 -4.99 -16.82 17.59
CA THR A 89 -4.41 -15.67 18.29
C THR A 89 -4.71 -14.39 17.51
N ALA A 90 -5.06 -13.31 18.22
CA ALA A 90 -5.14 -11.99 17.63
C ALA A 90 -4.61 -10.91 18.59
N GLN A 91 -3.82 -9.97 18.08
CA GLN A 91 -3.49 -8.75 18.81
C GLN A 91 -4.49 -7.66 18.47
N LEU A 92 -5.11 -7.07 19.49
CA LEU A 92 -5.95 -5.88 19.33
C LEU A 92 -5.09 -4.62 19.42
N ASN A 93 -5.35 -3.61 18.60
CA ASN A 93 -4.66 -2.32 18.61
C ASN A 93 -5.67 -1.18 18.48
N ARG A 94 -5.37 -0.01 19.04
CA ARG A 94 -6.20 1.19 18.91
C ARG A 94 -5.37 2.38 18.44
N SER A 95 -5.99 3.26 17.68
CA SER A 95 -5.35 4.43 17.10
C SER A 95 -5.16 5.59 18.09
N ASP A 96 -5.81 5.52 19.26
CA ASP A 96 -5.92 6.62 20.22
C ASP A 96 -5.30 6.31 21.60
N THR A 97 -4.48 5.27 21.74
CA THR A 97 -3.77 4.94 22.97
C THR A 97 -2.46 5.74 23.11
N MET A 98 -2.53 7.07 22.96
CA MET A 98 -1.37 7.97 22.95
C MET A 98 -0.72 8.16 24.33
N PRO A 99 0.56 8.58 24.42
CA PRO A 99 1.53 8.65 23.32
C PRO A 99 2.17 7.30 22.99
N ASP A 100 2.02 6.29 23.84
CA ASP A 100 2.79 5.04 23.76
C ASP A 100 2.18 3.99 22.79
N ARG A 101 0.98 4.24 22.28
CA ARG A 101 0.17 3.32 21.46
C ARG A 101 -0.02 1.92 22.06
N LYS A 102 -0.11 1.86 23.39
CA LYS A 102 -0.25 0.59 24.11
C LYS A 102 -1.45 -0.22 23.60
N SER A 103 -1.19 -1.48 23.30
CA SER A 103 -2.20 -2.42 22.80
C SER A 103 -3.13 -2.89 23.93
N PRO A 104 -4.45 -3.03 23.65
CA PRO A 104 -5.42 -3.71 24.52
C PRO A 104 -5.11 -5.18 24.86
N GLY A 105 -4.22 -5.83 24.11
CA GLY A 105 -3.70 -7.16 24.40
C GLY A 105 -4.04 -8.24 23.37
N TRP A 106 -3.62 -9.47 23.69
CA TRP A 106 -3.80 -10.66 22.85
C TRP A 106 -5.03 -11.45 23.26
N LEU A 107 -5.93 -11.70 22.31
CA LEU A 107 -6.97 -12.72 22.43
C LEU A 107 -6.43 -14.06 21.93
N THR A 108 -6.57 -15.12 22.73
CA THR A 108 -6.26 -16.50 22.30
C THR A 108 -7.45 -17.42 22.53
N ILE A 109 -7.68 -18.35 21.59
CA ILE A 109 -8.71 -19.39 21.67
C ILE A 109 -8.07 -20.75 21.36
N PRO A 110 -7.45 -21.42 22.36
CA PRO A 110 -6.70 -22.65 22.15
C PRO A 110 -7.53 -23.81 21.58
N GLY A 111 -8.84 -23.78 21.78
CA GLY A 111 -9.78 -24.77 21.26
C GLY A 111 -9.81 -24.91 19.74
N LEU A 112 -9.32 -23.90 19.02
CA LEU A 112 -9.25 -23.90 17.56
C LEU A 112 -8.01 -24.62 17.01
N ALA A 113 -7.15 -25.19 17.85
CA ALA A 113 -6.00 -25.97 17.39
C ALA A 113 -6.38 -27.19 16.51
N LYS A 114 -7.58 -27.75 16.71
CA LYS A 114 -8.12 -28.81 15.82
C LYS A 114 -8.34 -28.29 14.40
N LEU A 115 -8.81 -27.04 14.26
CA LEU A 115 -9.01 -26.39 12.96
C LEU A 115 -7.64 -26.13 12.30
N THR A 116 -6.73 -25.48 13.02
CA THR A 116 -5.45 -25.04 12.46
C THR A 116 -4.39 -26.13 12.33
N SER A 117 -4.67 -27.34 12.80
CA SER A 117 -3.82 -28.52 12.55
C SER A 117 -4.42 -29.48 11.52
N ALA A 118 -5.58 -29.15 10.95
CA ALA A 118 -6.29 -30.05 10.06
C ALA A 118 -5.64 -30.13 8.66
N PRO A 119 -5.59 -31.32 8.04
CA PRO A 119 -5.01 -31.49 6.70
C PRO A 119 -5.85 -30.84 5.59
N ASP A 120 -7.14 -30.59 5.85
CA ASP A 120 -8.07 -29.89 4.95
C ASP A 120 -8.19 -28.39 5.28
N TYR A 121 -7.19 -27.82 5.97
CA TYR A 121 -7.21 -26.41 6.34
C TYR A 121 -7.31 -25.52 5.09
N THR A 122 -8.21 -24.55 5.17
CA THR A 122 -8.29 -23.43 4.23
C THR A 122 -8.59 -22.16 5.01
N ALA A 123 -8.03 -21.04 4.56
CA ALA A 123 -8.47 -19.74 5.05
C ALA A 123 -8.41 -18.67 3.98
N HIS A 124 -9.20 -17.63 4.15
CA HIS A 124 -9.13 -16.44 3.30
C HIS A 124 -9.56 -15.19 4.07
N LEU A 125 -8.91 -14.07 3.74
CA LEU A 125 -9.40 -12.74 4.04
C LEU A 125 -10.28 -12.28 2.88
N ASP A 126 -11.58 -12.16 3.13
CA ASP A 126 -12.54 -11.60 2.20
C ASP A 126 -12.56 -10.08 2.32
N LEU A 127 -11.99 -9.40 1.32
CA LEU A 127 -11.91 -7.94 1.31
C LEU A 127 -13.28 -7.28 1.15
N TYR A 128 -14.21 -7.92 0.44
CA TYR A 128 -15.54 -7.36 0.18
C TYR A 128 -16.42 -7.36 1.43
N ASP A 129 -16.32 -8.43 2.23
CA ASP A 129 -17.07 -8.56 3.46
C ASP A 129 -16.32 -8.02 4.68
N GLY A 130 -15.00 -7.86 4.61
CA GLY A 130 -14.15 -7.47 5.74
C GLY A 130 -14.00 -8.55 6.80
N THR A 131 -14.00 -9.82 6.37
CA THR A 131 -13.98 -10.99 7.25
C THR A 131 -12.81 -11.91 6.94
N PHE A 132 -12.21 -12.50 7.98
CA PHE A 132 -11.25 -13.59 7.84
C PHE A 132 -11.95 -14.90 8.23
N THR A 133 -12.00 -15.85 7.30
CA THR A 133 -12.63 -17.15 7.53
C THR A 133 -11.59 -18.25 7.45
N GLU A 134 -11.53 -19.08 8.50
CA GLU A 134 -10.72 -20.28 8.57
C GLU A 134 -11.62 -21.51 8.66
N SER A 135 -11.22 -22.62 8.04
CA SER A 135 -11.95 -23.89 8.12
C SER A 135 -10.98 -25.08 8.07
N GLY A 136 -11.33 -26.14 8.79
CA GLY A 136 -10.54 -27.36 8.85
C GLY A 136 -11.03 -28.31 9.95
N GLY A 137 -10.93 -29.62 9.73
CA GLY A 137 -11.28 -30.63 10.73
C GLY A 137 -12.76 -30.62 11.14
N GLY A 138 -13.64 -30.13 10.26
CA GLY A 138 -15.07 -29.96 10.49
C GLY A 138 -15.46 -28.69 11.27
N LEU A 139 -14.52 -27.81 11.58
CA LEU A 139 -14.78 -26.51 12.21
C LEU A 139 -14.67 -25.40 11.17
N THR A 140 -15.42 -24.32 11.39
CA THR A 140 -15.27 -23.05 10.68
C THR A 140 -15.27 -21.92 11.69
N ALA A 141 -14.31 -21.00 11.58
CA ALA A 141 -14.24 -19.76 12.33
C ALA A 141 -14.35 -18.57 11.38
N THR A 142 -15.30 -17.66 11.63
CA THR A 142 -15.44 -16.38 10.92
C THR A 142 -15.10 -15.26 11.88
N VAL A 143 -14.09 -14.47 11.51
CA VAL A 143 -13.44 -13.47 12.35
C VAL A 143 -13.59 -12.12 11.70
N TYR A 144 -14.02 -11.11 12.46
CA TYR A 144 -14.18 -9.75 11.94
C TYR A 144 -14.11 -8.72 13.07
N VAL A 145 -13.57 -7.54 12.76
CA VAL A 145 -13.75 -6.35 13.59
C VAL A 145 -14.99 -5.63 13.08
N ARG A 146 -15.94 -5.39 13.98
CA ARG A 146 -17.23 -4.79 13.62
C ARG A 146 -17.05 -3.38 13.09
N ALA A 147 -17.61 -3.11 11.90
CA ALA A 147 -17.47 -1.80 11.27
C ALA A 147 -18.26 -0.70 12.00
N ASP A 148 -19.22 -1.09 12.84
CA ASP A 148 -20.16 -0.25 13.58
C ASP A 148 -19.84 -0.15 15.09
N LYS A 149 -18.86 -0.92 15.59
CA LYS A 149 -18.55 -1.03 17.02
C LYS A 149 -17.14 -1.55 17.26
N ASP A 150 -16.45 -1.05 18.30
CA ASP A 150 -15.06 -1.43 18.61
C ASP A 150 -14.96 -2.81 19.30
N GLU A 151 -15.39 -3.83 18.55
CA GLU A 151 -15.40 -5.24 18.94
C GLU A 151 -14.85 -6.12 17.84
N MET A 152 -13.97 -7.04 18.23
CA MET A 152 -13.63 -8.20 17.43
C MET A 152 -14.55 -9.36 17.80
N VAL A 153 -15.10 -10.02 16.78
CA VAL A 153 -15.99 -11.18 16.91
C VAL A 153 -15.32 -12.39 16.29
N VAL A 154 -15.36 -13.52 16.99
CA VAL A 154 -14.96 -14.84 16.48
C VAL A 154 -16.18 -15.76 16.58
N ASP A 155 -16.84 -15.99 15.45
CA ASP A 155 -17.95 -16.93 15.33
C ASP A 155 -17.45 -18.30 14.92
N VAL A 156 -17.79 -19.33 15.69
CA VAL A 156 -17.33 -20.70 15.43
C VAL A 156 -18.51 -21.64 15.28
N THR A 157 -18.43 -22.53 14.28
CA THR A 157 -19.36 -23.63 14.06
C THR A 157 -18.61 -24.97 13.94
N GLY A 158 -19.32 -26.08 14.15
CA GLY A 158 -18.74 -27.43 14.04
C GLY A 158 -17.90 -27.86 15.25
N ALA A 159 -17.89 -27.10 16.34
CA ALA A 159 -17.21 -27.50 17.57
C ALA A 159 -17.98 -28.61 18.31
N GLU A 160 -17.28 -29.46 19.03
CA GLU A 160 -17.90 -30.55 19.80
C GLU A 160 -18.78 -29.99 20.94
N PRO A 161 -20.11 -30.25 20.95
CA PRO A 161 -21.00 -29.75 21.98
C PRO A 161 -20.58 -30.19 23.38
N ASN A 162 -20.85 -29.36 24.38
CA ASN A 162 -20.55 -29.64 25.80
C ASN A 162 -19.07 -29.80 26.17
N THR A 163 -18.14 -29.67 25.22
CA THR A 163 -16.71 -29.62 25.52
C THR A 163 -16.34 -28.25 26.08
N THR A 164 -15.51 -28.21 27.12
CA THR A 164 -15.06 -26.95 27.70
C THR A 164 -14.10 -26.26 26.73
N GLN A 165 -14.43 -25.03 26.38
CA GLN A 165 -13.64 -24.10 25.59
C GLN A 165 -13.20 -22.93 26.46
N THR A 166 -12.12 -22.26 26.05
CA THR A 166 -11.63 -21.06 26.74
C THR A 166 -11.18 -20.00 25.76
N ALA A 167 -11.44 -18.74 26.11
CA ALA A 167 -10.86 -17.57 25.48
C ALA A 167 -10.06 -16.80 26.54
N GLN A 168 -8.83 -16.38 26.21
CA GLN A 168 -7.98 -15.61 27.13
C GLN A 168 -7.61 -14.28 26.50
N LEU A 169 -7.74 -13.20 27.27
CA LEU A 169 -7.18 -11.90 26.95
C LEU A 169 -5.98 -11.68 27.86
N ALA A 170 -4.82 -11.41 27.27
CA ALA A 170 -3.55 -11.34 27.98
C ALA A 170 -2.67 -10.16 27.53
N LEU A 171 -1.86 -9.67 28.47
CA LEU A 171 -0.79 -8.69 28.25
C LEU A 171 0.57 -9.28 28.61
N TRP A 172 1.63 -8.73 28.00
CA TRP A 172 3.02 -9.21 28.12
C TRP A 172 3.78 -8.56 29.28
N SER A 173 5.04 -8.96 29.44
CA SER A 173 5.97 -8.37 30.41
C SER A 173 6.14 -6.86 30.18
N GLY A 174 6.34 -6.09 31.25
CA GLY A 174 6.43 -4.62 31.20
C GLY A 174 5.10 -3.89 31.40
N ARG A 175 3.96 -4.59 31.24
CA ARG A 175 2.62 -4.03 31.48
C ARG A 175 2.18 -4.15 32.93
N SER A 176 1.34 -3.21 33.39
CA SER A 176 0.81 -3.16 34.75
C SER A 176 -0.69 -2.85 34.78
N PRO A 177 -1.53 -3.67 34.14
CA PRO A 177 -2.97 -3.44 34.07
C PRO A 177 -3.67 -3.80 35.39
N GLN A 178 -4.89 -3.33 35.54
CA GLN A 178 -5.86 -3.89 36.47
C GLN A 178 -6.65 -5.02 35.79
N ALA A 179 -6.53 -6.24 36.31
CA ALA A 179 -7.31 -7.39 35.84
C ALA A 179 -8.55 -7.61 36.72
N GLN A 180 -9.72 -7.78 36.10
CA GLN A 180 -10.97 -8.08 36.79
C GLN A 180 -11.77 -9.16 36.06
N ALA A 181 -12.61 -9.88 36.81
CA ALA A 181 -13.57 -10.81 36.26
C ALA A 181 -14.89 -10.70 37.03
N SER A 182 -16.00 -10.62 36.31
CA SER A 182 -17.35 -10.55 36.88
C SER A 182 -18.33 -11.29 35.98
N GLY A 183 -19.01 -12.29 36.55
CA GLY A 183 -19.95 -13.14 35.81
C GLY A 183 -19.30 -13.80 34.58
N SER A 184 -19.71 -13.38 33.39
CA SER A 184 -19.25 -13.88 32.10
C SER A 184 -18.13 -13.06 31.45
N THR A 185 -17.67 -11.99 32.10
CA THR A 185 -16.78 -11.00 31.49
C THR A 185 -15.46 -10.88 32.24
N GLY A 186 -14.35 -10.92 31.52
CA GLY A 186 -13.02 -10.58 32.01
C GLY A 186 -12.52 -9.28 31.39
N THR A 187 -11.77 -8.48 32.14
CA THR A 187 -11.24 -7.18 31.67
C THR A 187 -9.79 -6.95 32.10
N LEU A 188 -9.06 -6.24 31.24
CA LEU A 188 -7.74 -5.66 31.50
C LEU A 188 -7.80 -4.16 31.20
N ALA A 189 -7.33 -3.34 32.13
CA ALA A 189 -7.32 -1.89 31.98
C ALA A 189 -6.01 -1.29 32.49
N GLU A 190 -5.28 -0.58 31.63
CA GLU A 190 -4.13 0.22 32.02
C GLU A 190 -4.35 1.67 31.57
N THR A 191 -4.11 2.64 32.45
CA THR A 191 -4.34 4.07 32.19
C THR A 191 -3.11 4.87 32.60
N TRP A 192 -2.83 5.96 31.89
CA TRP A 192 -1.70 6.83 32.15
C TRP A 192 -2.01 8.28 31.78
N THR A 193 -1.06 9.17 32.04
CA THR A 193 -1.11 10.59 31.68
C THR A 193 0.09 10.91 30.81
N ASP A 194 -0.11 11.67 29.73
CA ASP A 194 0.98 12.22 28.93
C ASP A 194 1.65 13.36 29.70
N SER A 195 2.77 13.08 30.38
CA SER A 195 3.46 14.05 31.23
C SER A 195 4.99 14.01 31.18
N SER A 196 5.58 13.09 30.41
CA SER A 196 7.03 12.84 30.42
C SER A 196 7.79 13.67 29.39
N GLU A 197 7.23 13.83 28.20
CA GLU A 197 7.94 14.37 27.03
C GLU A 197 7.79 15.89 26.87
N ALA A 198 8.71 16.51 26.14
CA ALA A 198 8.57 17.93 25.80
C ALA A 198 7.31 18.13 24.92
N GLY A 199 6.51 19.14 25.27
CA GLY A 199 5.21 19.35 24.64
C GLY A 199 4.13 18.35 25.09
N ALA A 200 4.31 17.64 26.21
CA ALA A 200 3.25 16.82 26.79
C ALA A 200 1.98 17.63 27.11
N THR A 201 0.83 16.99 26.90
CA THR A 201 -0.52 17.57 27.05
C THR A 201 -1.02 17.62 28.48
N GLY A 202 -0.61 16.67 29.32
CA GLY A 202 -1.25 16.40 30.61
C GLY A 202 -2.56 15.61 30.50
N ASP A 203 -2.96 15.20 29.29
CA ASP A 203 -4.19 14.43 29.06
C ASP A 203 -4.05 12.98 29.52
N THR A 204 -5.18 12.36 29.84
CA THR A 204 -5.26 10.97 30.28
C THR A 204 -5.66 10.03 29.15
N PHE A 205 -4.97 8.90 29.07
CA PHE A 205 -5.17 7.87 28.05
C PHE A 205 -5.25 6.48 28.70
N GLY A 206 -5.81 5.51 27.97
CA GLY A 206 -6.00 4.17 28.49
C GLY A 206 -6.09 3.10 27.42
N SER A 207 -5.46 1.97 27.70
CA SER A 207 -5.54 0.74 26.93
C SER A 207 -6.47 -0.21 27.67
N LEU A 208 -7.68 -0.36 27.14
CA LEU A 208 -8.75 -1.14 27.75
C LEU A 208 -9.10 -2.35 26.86
N GLY A 209 -9.18 -3.52 27.45
CA GLY A 209 -9.63 -4.74 26.79
C GLY A 209 -10.64 -5.50 27.65
N ALA A 210 -11.67 -6.05 27.03
CA ALA A 210 -12.66 -6.90 27.66
C ALA A 210 -12.95 -8.12 26.78
N VAL A 211 -13.26 -9.25 27.39
CA VAL A 211 -13.61 -10.49 26.68
C VAL A 211 -14.80 -11.18 27.33
N THR A 212 -15.70 -11.70 26.50
CA THR A 212 -16.80 -12.57 26.89
C THR A 212 -17.09 -13.61 25.79
N ALA A 213 -17.99 -14.55 26.06
CA ALA A 213 -18.34 -15.61 25.12
C ALA A 213 -19.83 -15.94 25.12
N GLY A 214 -20.32 -16.40 23.97
CA GLY A 214 -21.64 -16.95 23.73
C GLY A 214 -21.59 -18.46 23.68
N GLY A 215 -22.40 -19.11 24.49
CA GLY A 215 -22.41 -20.56 24.65
C GLY A 215 -23.22 -20.93 25.90
N THR A 216 -22.90 -22.06 26.52
CA THR A 216 -23.49 -22.45 27.81
C THR A 216 -22.43 -22.43 28.92
N GLY A 217 -22.85 -22.14 30.15
CA GLY A 217 -21.96 -22.17 31.32
C GLY A 217 -20.81 -21.15 31.29
N VAL A 218 -21.04 -19.97 30.69
CA VAL A 218 -20.02 -18.93 30.52
C VAL A 218 -19.62 -18.34 31.87
N THR A 219 -18.33 -18.41 32.20
CA THR A 219 -17.78 -17.87 33.45
C THR A 219 -16.40 -17.25 33.21
N ALA A 220 -16.14 -16.10 33.81
CA ALA A 220 -14.86 -15.41 33.74
C ALA A 220 -14.04 -15.56 35.02
N SER A 221 -12.71 -15.51 34.89
CA SER A 221 -11.75 -15.58 35.99
C SER A 221 -10.51 -14.76 35.68
N VAL A 222 -9.88 -14.19 36.71
CA VAL A 222 -8.53 -13.63 36.63
C VAL A 222 -7.53 -14.77 36.79
N VAL A 223 -6.63 -14.95 35.82
CA VAL A 223 -5.57 -15.98 35.86
C VAL A 223 -4.38 -15.44 36.64
N ASP A 224 -3.97 -14.22 36.30
CA ASP A 224 -2.93 -13.45 36.97
C ASP A 224 -3.17 -11.94 36.74
N SER A 225 -2.24 -11.08 37.16
CA SER A 225 -2.41 -9.63 37.03
C SER A 225 -2.48 -9.12 35.60
N LYS A 226 -2.11 -9.90 34.59
CA LYS A 226 -2.08 -9.52 33.17
C LYS A 226 -2.98 -10.37 32.29
N THR A 227 -3.68 -11.35 32.86
CA THR A 227 -4.42 -12.34 32.09
C THR A 227 -5.79 -12.60 32.69
N VAL A 228 -6.82 -12.47 31.85
CA VAL A 228 -8.20 -12.88 32.16
C VAL A 228 -8.64 -13.99 31.22
N LYS A 229 -9.50 -14.88 31.71
CA LYS A 229 -9.98 -16.04 30.97
C LYS A 229 -11.48 -16.19 31.11
N VAL A 230 -12.14 -16.49 29.99
CA VAL A 230 -13.55 -16.89 29.93
C VAL A 230 -13.62 -18.37 29.56
N SER A 231 -14.33 -19.16 30.35
CA SER A 231 -14.58 -20.58 30.12
C SER A 231 -16.06 -20.79 29.76
N PHE A 232 -16.34 -21.58 28.74
CA PHE A 232 -17.68 -21.81 28.21
C PHE A 232 -17.78 -23.16 27.51
N LYS A 233 -18.98 -23.55 27.10
CA LYS A 233 -19.23 -24.75 26.27
C LYS A 233 -19.98 -24.37 24.99
N PRO A 234 -19.67 -24.96 23.83
CA PRO A 234 -20.46 -24.77 22.62
C PRO A 234 -21.92 -25.17 22.84
N LYS A 235 -22.81 -24.55 22.08
CA LYS A 235 -24.24 -24.87 22.06
C LYS A 235 -24.44 -26.30 21.53
N SER A 236 -25.68 -26.79 21.62
CA SER A 236 -26.04 -28.14 21.15
C SER A 236 -25.81 -28.35 19.65
N ASP A 237 -25.81 -27.29 18.86
CA ASP A 237 -25.50 -27.29 17.42
C ASP A 237 -23.99 -27.15 17.12
N GLY A 238 -23.15 -27.12 18.15
CA GLY A 238 -21.70 -26.95 18.04
C GLY A 238 -21.25 -25.50 17.78
N SER A 239 -22.16 -24.52 17.84
CA SER A 239 -21.79 -23.11 17.67
C SER A 239 -21.39 -22.43 18.98
N PHE A 240 -20.46 -21.48 18.88
CA PHE A 240 -20.15 -20.52 19.95
C PHE A 240 -19.62 -19.21 19.36
N ARG A 241 -19.59 -18.16 20.19
CA ARG A 241 -19.02 -16.87 19.84
C ARG A 241 -18.04 -16.42 20.91
N VAL A 242 -16.95 -15.78 20.52
CA VAL A 242 -16.12 -14.97 21.42
C VAL A 242 -16.19 -13.52 20.96
N VAL A 243 -16.37 -12.59 21.89
CA VAL A 243 -16.34 -11.15 21.62
C VAL A 243 -15.25 -10.54 22.48
N ALA A 244 -14.33 -9.83 21.85
CA ALA A 244 -13.34 -9.01 22.53
C ALA A 244 -13.58 -7.54 22.19
N ALA A 245 -13.77 -6.72 23.21
CA ALA A 245 -14.04 -5.28 23.09
C ALA A 245 -12.82 -4.47 23.51
N ALA A 246 -12.57 -3.35 22.83
CA ALA A 246 -11.53 -2.41 23.19
C ALA A 246 -12.07 -0.98 22.99
N PRO A 247 -12.72 -0.37 24.00
CA PRO A 247 -13.32 0.96 23.84
C PRO A 247 -12.30 2.10 23.90
N HIS A 248 -12.68 3.24 23.31
CA HIS A 248 -12.04 4.54 23.56
C HIS A 248 -12.09 4.90 25.05
N TRP A 249 -11.01 5.51 25.56
CA TRP A 249 -10.98 6.01 26.93
C TRP A 249 -10.08 7.24 27.10
N THR A 250 -10.65 8.29 27.67
CA THR A 250 -9.97 9.55 28.02
C THR A 250 -10.22 9.98 29.47
N GLY A 251 -10.92 9.15 30.27
CA GLY A 251 -11.20 9.44 31.68
C GLY A 251 -12.36 8.64 32.28
N GLY A 252 -12.52 8.70 33.60
CA GLY A 252 -13.59 8.00 34.33
C GLY A 252 -13.23 6.57 34.76
N ASN A 253 -14.23 5.70 34.92
CA ASN A 253 -13.99 4.31 35.36
C ASN A 253 -13.63 3.40 34.18
N ALA A 254 -12.35 3.09 34.05
CA ALA A 254 -11.82 2.26 32.97
C ALA A 254 -12.46 0.86 32.88
N GLN A 255 -12.67 0.19 34.02
CA GLN A 255 -13.24 -1.18 34.04
C GLN A 255 -14.70 -1.21 33.60
N SER A 256 -15.50 -0.26 34.07
CA SER A 256 -16.90 -0.12 33.64
C SER A 256 -16.99 0.24 32.16
N THR A 257 -16.06 1.04 31.64
CA THR A 257 -16.02 1.40 30.22
C THR A 257 -15.74 0.15 29.36
N ALA A 258 -14.72 -0.62 29.73
CA ALA A 258 -14.35 -1.88 29.08
C ALA A 258 -15.54 -2.87 29.00
N THR A 259 -16.28 -3.04 30.10
CA THR A 259 -17.42 -3.97 30.15
C THR A 259 -18.67 -3.47 29.44
N THR A 260 -18.95 -2.16 29.46
CA THR A 260 -20.18 -1.58 28.87
C THR A 260 -20.24 -1.80 27.36
N LEU A 261 -19.08 -1.76 26.69
CA LEU A 261 -19.05 -1.93 25.24
C LEU A 261 -19.58 -3.30 24.83
N LEU A 262 -19.24 -4.40 25.50
CA LEU A 262 -19.64 -5.77 25.12
C LEU A 262 -21.16 -5.99 24.99
N GLY A 263 -21.96 -5.34 25.84
CA GLY A 263 -23.42 -5.48 25.83
C GLY A 263 -23.91 -6.94 25.83
N SER A 264 -24.82 -7.27 24.92
CA SER A 264 -25.40 -8.61 24.73
C SER A 264 -24.92 -9.32 23.46
N ASP A 265 -23.80 -8.88 22.88
CA ASP A 265 -23.46 -9.23 21.50
C ASP A 265 -22.93 -10.66 21.36
N ALA A 266 -22.34 -11.19 22.43
CA ALA A 266 -21.92 -12.58 22.51
C ALA A 266 -23.09 -13.58 22.40
N THR A 267 -24.31 -13.21 22.79
CA THR A 267 -25.50 -14.07 22.72
C THR A 267 -26.46 -13.72 21.60
N SER A 268 -26.18 -12.64 20.85
CA SER A 268 -27.01 -12.17 19.73
C SER A 268 -26.94 -13.11 18.52
N GLY A 269 -27.99 -13.16 17.70
CA GLY A 269 -28.01 -13.96 16.47
C GLY A 269 -26.94 -13.51 15.47
N SER A 270 -26.28 -14.44 14.79
CA SER A 270 -25.14 -14.13 13.92
C SER A 270 -25.47 -13.19 12.76
N SER A 271 -26.60 -13.42 12.10
CA SER A 271 -27.08 -12.53 11.03
C SER A 271 -27.34 -11.10 11.52
N THR A 272 -27.90 -10.95 12.72
CA THR A 272 -28.14 -9.64 13.32
C THR A 272 -26.83 -8.92 13.60
N LEU A 273 -25.86 -9.60 14.21
CA LEU A 273 -24.59 -8.98 14.59
C LEU A 273 -23.71 -8.62 13.37
N GLN A 274 -23.74 -9.44 12.31
CA GLN A 274 -22.96 -9.18 11.10
C GLN A 274 -23.58 -8.12 10.19
N SER A 275 -24.89 -7.87 10.28
CA SER A 275 -25.61 -7.01 9.33
C SER A 275 -25.03 -5.59 9.23
N GLY A 276 -24.71 -4.95 10.36
CA GLY A 276 -24.10 -3.61 10.38
C GLY A 276 -22.70 -3.60 9.76
N HIS A 277 -21.90 -4.63 10.04
CA HIS A 277 -20.56 -4.79 9.49
C HIS A 277 -20.58 -4.98 7.96
N LEU A 278 -21.37 -5.93 7.46
CA LEU A 278 -21.48 -6.20 6.02
C LEU A 278 -22.09 -5.02 5.27
N SER A 279 -23.12 -4.38 5.83
CA SER A 279 -23.73 -3.20 5.22
C SER A 279 -22.72 -2.07 5.05
N TRP A 280 -21.81 -1.88 6.01
CA TRP A 280 -20.79 -0.85 5.91
C TRP A 280 -19.76 -1.19 4.83
N TRP A 281 -19.19 -2.40 4.85
CA TRP A 281 -18.19 -2.82 3.86
C TRP A 281 -18.73 -2.85 2.42
N HIS A 282 -19.96 -3.34 2.24
CA HIS A 282 -20.60 -3.34 0.91
C HIS A 282 -20.88 -1.92 0.43
N SER A 283 -21.32 -1.02 1.32
CA SER A 283 -21.49 0.39 1.00
C SER A 283 -20.16 1.07 0.67
N PHE A 284 -19.09 0.72 1.37
CA PHE A 284 -17.74 1.18 1.07
C PHE A 284 -17.35 0.80 -0.36
N TRP A 285 -17.29 -0.49 -0.67
CA TRP A 285 -16.85 -0.94 -2.00
C TRP A 285 -17.75 -0.46 -3.16
N ASN A 286 -19.04 -0.25 -2.93
CA ASN A 286 -19.95 0.21 -3.98
C ASN A 286 -19.73 1.65 -4.45
N HIS A 287 -19.10 2.52 -3.64
CA HIS A 287 -18.82 3.90 -4.05
C HIS A 287 -17.37 4.12 -4.47
N ILE A 288 -16.49 3.15 -4.21
CA ILE A 288 -15.08 3.21 -4.56
C ILE A 288 -14.86 3.07 -6.07
N GLY A 289 -13.98 3.92 -6.62
CA GLY A 289 -13.43 3.79 -7.96
C GLY A 289 -12.52 2.58 -8.05
N LEU A 290 -13.09 1.44 -8.45
CA LEU A 290 -12.35 0.20 -8.68
C LEU A 290 -11.63 0.22 -10.03
N ILE A 291 -10.45 -0.40 -10.06
CA ILE A 291 -9.65 -0.59 -11.27
C ILE A 291 -9.31 -2.06 -11.39
N LYS A 292 -9.63 -2.66 -12.53
CA LYS A 292 -9.17 -3.97 -12.97
C LYS A 292 -8.02 -3.76 -13.95
N TYR A 293 -6.85 -4.28 -13.63
CA TYR A 293 -5.78 -4.45 -14.58
C TYR A 293 -5.56 -5.91 -14.93
N SER A 294 -5.06 -6.16 -16.14
CA SER A 294 -4.56 -7.48 -16.54
C SER A 294 -3.40 -7.39 -17.52
N SER A 295 -2.48 -8.33 -17.43
CA SER A 295 -1.38 -8.49 -18.38
C SER A 295 -1.10 -9.96 -18.65
N SER A 296 -0.51 -10.26 -19.81
CA SER A 296 -0.23 -11.66 -20.22
C SER A 296 0.70 -12.41 -19.26
N ASP A 297 1.53 -11.70 -18.50
CA ASP A 297 2.44 -12.25 -17.48
C ASP A 297 1.87 -12.23 -16.06
N GLY A 298 0.64 -11.71 -15.87
CA GLY A 298 -0.04 -11.58 -14.59
C GLY A 298 0.52 -10.51 -13.65
N SER A 299 1.51 -9.72 -14.07
CA SER A 299 2.09 -8.66 -13.23
C SER A 299 1.09 -7.54 -12.93
N ALA A 300 0.28 -7.15 -13.91
CA ALA A 300 -0.74 -6.12 -13.73
C ALA A 300 -1.85 -6.58 -12.79
N ASP A 301 -2.29 -7.85 -12.89
CA ASP A 301 -3.26 -8.46 -11.98
C ASP A 301 -2.77 -8.49 -10.53
N TYR A 302 -1.47 -8.70 -10.33
CA TYR A 302 -0.86 -8.69 -9.00
C TYR A 302 -0.84 -7.28 -8.40
N LEU A 303 -0.40 -6.29 -9.19
CA LEU A 303 -0.32 -4.90 -8.78
C LEU A 303 -1.72 -4.30 -8.52
N GLU A 304 -2.72 -4.70 -9.29
CA GLU A 304 -4.14 -4.40 -9.00
C GLU A 304 -4.60 -4.95 -7.65
N SER A 305 -4.20 -6.18 -7.30
CA SER A 305 -4.50 -6.73 -5.98
C SER A 305 -3.88 -5.92 -4.85
N LEU A 306 -2.66 -5.39 -5.02
CA LEU A 306 -2.05 -4.49 -4.02
C LEU A 306 -2.86 -3.21 -3.85
N ARG A 307 -3.39 -2.62 -4.93
CA ARG A 307 -4.27 -1.45 -4.83
C ARG A 307 -5.59 -1.78 -4.10
N SER A 308 -6.15 -2.96 -4.30
CA SER A 308 -7.36 -3.37 -3.55
C SER A 308 -7.06 -3.57 -2.06
N LEU A 309 -5.88 -4.11 -1.74
CA LEU A 309 -5.42 -4.28 -0.36
C LEU A 309 -5.13 -2.93 0.32
N ASP A 310 -4.51 -1.98 -0.38
CA ASP A 310 -4.29 -0.61 0.11
C ASP A 310 -5.60 0.06 0.56
N LEU A 311 -6.65 -0.01 -0.27
CA LEU A 311 -7.96 0.56 0.07
C LEU A 311 -8.67 -0.19 1.19
N TYR A 312 -8.52 -1.52 1.25
CA TYR A 312 -9.03 -2.31 2.35
C TYR A 312 -8.35 -1.94 3.67
N ASP A 313 -7.02 -1.86 3.66
CA ASP A 313 -6.20 -1.50 4.82
C ASP A 313 -6.56 -0.08 5.28
N ALA A 314 -6.60 0.89 4.37
CA ALA A 314 -7.02 2.27 4.67
C ALA A 314 -8.41 2.34 5.32
N ALA A 315 -9.38 1.57 4.82
CA ALA A 315 -10.72 1.47 5.39
C ALA A 315 -10.74 0.82 6.79
N ALA A 316 -9.84 -0.13 7.01
CA ALA A 316 -9.66 -0.84 8.27
C ALA A 316 -8.81 -0.07 9.30
N GLU A 317 -8.06 0.97 8.90
CA GLU A 317 -7.19 1.73 9.80
C GLU A 317 -7.43 3.24 9.92
N SER A 318 -8.15 3.89 9.00
CA SER A 318 -8.23 5.36 8.91
C SER A 318 -9.65 5.92 9.09
N ARG A 319 -10.31 5.63 10.21
CA ARG A 319 -11.64 6.20 10.55
C ARG A 319 -11.71 6.90 11.91
N ASP A 320 -10.70 6.77 12.76
CA ASP A 320 -10.59 7.43 14.07
C ASP A 320 -10.09 8.87 13.97
N THR A 321 -9.85 9.52 15.10
CA THR A 321 -9.31 10.87 15.26
C THR A 321 -7.99 11.06 14.52
N TYR A 322 -7.08 10.08 14.57
CA TYR A 322 -5.75 10.14 13.99
C TYR A 322 -5.59 9.26 12.74
N PRO A 323 -4.66 9.58 11.83
CA PRO A 323 -4.33 8.69 10.70
C PRO A 323 -3.92 7.31 11.18
N GLY A 324 -4.32 6.26 10.45
CA GLY A 324 -3.99 4.88 10.80
C GLY A 324 -2.49 4.58 10.75
N SER A 325 -1.77 5.26 9.85
CA SER A 325 -0.32 5.17 9.71
C SER A 325 0.40 6.41 10.22
N GLN A 326 1.56 6.20 10.84
CA GLN A 326 2.31 7.23 11.55
C GLN A 326 3.68 7.55 10.94
N ALA A 327 4.41 6.54 10.48
CA ALA A 327 5.69 6.68 9.78
C ALA A 327 5.73 5.66 8.65
N GLY A 328 4.60 5.52 7.95
CA GLY A 328 4.38 4.42 7.03
C GLY A 328 4.01 3.09 7.67
N VAL A 329 4.23 2.94 8.98
CA VAL A 329 3.84 1.76 9.77
C VAL A 329 2.32 1.64 9.81
N ALA A 330 1.79 0.43 9.57
CA ALA A 330 0.37 0.10 9.68
C ALA A 330 0.06 -0.37 11.11
N ASP A 331 0.10 0.57 12.06
CA ASP A 331 0.17 0.28 13.50
C ASP A 331 -1.03 -0.50 14.05
N LEU A 332 -2.23 -0.26 13.48
CA LEU A 332 -3.42 -0.99 13.88
C LEU A 332 -3.33 -2.50 13.59
N PHE A 333 -2.40 -2.91 12.72
CA PHE A 333 -2.17 -4.31 12.37
C PHE A 333 -0.86 -4.86 12.95
N SER A 334 -0.21 -4.16 13.88
CA SER A 334 1.01 -4.69 14.50
C SER A 334 0.71 -5.95 15.32
N PRO A 335 1.42 -7.07 15.08
CA PRO A 335 1.37 -8.27 15.94
C PRO A 335 2.46 -8.26 17.01
N TYR A 336 3.27 -7.20 17.11
CA TYR A 336 4.52 -7.17 17.86
C TYR A 336 4.41 -6.48 19.22
N GLN A 337 3.32 -6.75 19.95
CA GLN A 337 3.11 -6.21 21.29
C GLN A 337 3.07 -4.67 21.27
N ASP A 338 3.69 -3.98 22.24
CA ASP A 338 3.82 -2.51 22.26
C ASP A 338 5.09 -2.02 21.55
N SER A 339 5.73 -2.86 20.72
CA SER A 339 6.90 -2.44 19.96
C SER A 339 6.44 -1.55 18.81
N HIS A 340 6.92 -0.30 18.82
CA HIS A 340 6.80 0.65 17.72
C HIS A 340 8.18 1.24 17.41
N ARG A 341 8.58 1.24 16.13
CA ARG A 341 9.74 1.99 15.63
C ARG A 341 9.39 3.47 15.52
N TRP A 342 10.43 4.27 15.36
CA TRP A 342 10.36 5.73 15.25
C TRP A 342 9.92 6.34 16.57
N ASP A 343 8.73 6.93 16.65
CA ASP A 343 8.11 7.51 17.84
C ASP A 343 6.61 7.19 17.77
N PRO A 344 6.01 6.40 18.70
CA PRO A 344 4.58 6.04 18.68
C PRO A 344 3.61 7.20 18.90
N GLY A 345 4.09 8.40 19.22
CA GLY A 345 3.27 9.59 19.43
C GLY A 345 3.38 10.69 18.38
N ALA A 346 4.21 10.57 17.34
CA ALA A 346 4.44 11.58 16.29
C ALA A 346 4.21 11.10 14.85
N TRP A 347 3.62 11.88 13.95
CA TRP A 347 3.38 11.52 12.55
C TRP A 347 4.42 12.13 11.64
N TRP A 348 4.85 11.37 10.64
CA TRP A 348 5.68 11.78 9.53
C TRP A 348 4.80 12.11 8.33
N HIS A 349 4.72 13.40 8.01
CA HIS A 349 3.85 13.88 6.94
C HIS A 349 4.14 13.19 5.59
N TRP A 350 5.41 13.09 5.18
CA TRP A 350 5.73 12.60 3.83
C TRP A 350 5.40 11.13 3.62
N ASN A 351 5.39 10.34 4.69
CA ASN A 351 5.07 8.92 4.70
C ASN A 351 3.55 8.63 4.64
N THR A 352 2.72 9.68 4.64
CA THR A 352 1.25 9.58 4.55
C THR A 352 0.67 10.09 3.22
N ARG A 353 1.48 10.79 2.43
CA ARG A 353 0.97 11.58 1.29
C ARG A 353 0.54 10.73 0.08
N MET A 354 1.13 9.53 -0.08
CA MET A 354 0.75 8.58 -1.12
C MET A 354 -0.63 7.95 -0.85
N GLN A 355 -0.96 7.67 0.41
CA GLN A 355 -2.28 7.19 0.80
C GLN A 355 -3.34 8.27 0.60
N VAL A 356 -3.02 9.53 0.93
CA VAL A 356 -3.92 10.67 0.65
C VAL A 356 -4.26 10.74 -0.84
N GLN A 357 -3.25 10.70 -1.73
CA GLN A 357 -3.44 10.67 -3.18
C GLN A 357 -4.24 9.44 -3.65
N ALA A 358 -3.93 8.25 -3.13
CA ALA A 358 -4.62 7.01 -3.47
C ALA A 358 -6.12 7.11 -3.15
N ASN A 359 -6.45 7.53 -1.93
CA ASN A 359 -7.82 7.73 -1.45
C ASN A 359 -8.58 8.75 -2.31
N LEU A 360 -7.94 9.88 -2.64
CA LEU A 360 -8.49 10.89 -3.53
C LEU A 360 -8.88 10.29 -4.89
N SER A 361 -7.95 9.57 -5.55
CA SER A 361 -8.19 8.95 -6.85
C SER A 361 -9.29 7.87 -6.82
N ALA A 362 -9.45 7.19 -5.68
CA ALA A 362 -10.47 6.17 -5.47
C ALA A 362 -11.84 6.74 -5.08
N GLY A 363 -11.92 8.02 -4.72
CA GLY A 363 -13.13 8.63 -4.15
C GLY A 363 -13.38 8.29 -2.68
N ALA A 364 -12.37 7.74 -1.98
CA ALA A 364 -12.40 7.41 -0.57
C ALA A 364 -12.09 8.63 0.32
N PHE A 365 -12.75 9.76 0.05
CA PHE A 365 -12.41 11.06 0.64
C PHE A 365 -12.52 11.10 2.17
N ASP A 366 -13.42 10.29 2.72
CA ASP A 366 -13.69 10.11 4.14
C ASP A 366 -12.52 9.44 4.88
N LEU A 367 -11.75 8.58 4.20
CA LEU A 367 -10.54 7.97 4.77
C LEU A 367 -9.39 8.98 4.97
N ASN A 368 -9.45 10.15 4.31
CA ASN A 368 -8.50 11.24 4.55
C ASN A 368 -8.91 12.16 5.72
N ALA A 369 -10.11 12.00 6.28
CA ALA A 369 -10.59 12.86 7.36
C ALA A 369 -9.67 12.88 8.60
N PRO A 370 -9.08 11.75 9.06
CA PRO A 370 -8.14 11.78 10.17
C PRO A 370 -6.85 12.58 9.87
N TYR A 371 -6.36 12.53 8.63
CA TYR A 371 -5.20 13.34 8.19
C TYR A 371 -5.48 14.83 8.34
N PHE A 372 -6.63 15.32 7.87
CA PHE A 372 -6.95 16.74 8.01
C PHE A 372 -7.22 17.15 9.46
N ARG A 373 -7.87 16.28 10.26
CA ARG A 373 -8.09 16.52 11.69
C ARG A 373 -6.79 16.71 12.45
N LEU A 374 -5.80 15.86 12.20
CA LEU A 374 -4.49 15.93 12.86
C LEU A 374 -3.90 17.34 12.80
N TYR A 375 -3.97 18.00 11.64
CA TYR A 375 -3.44 19.36 11.48
C TYR A 375 -4.44 20.44 11.89
N ARG A 376 -5.71 20.33 11.47
CA ARG A 376 -6.74 21.35 11.70
C ARG A 376 -7.02 21.51 13.19
N ASP A 377 -7.24 20.42 13.89
CA ASP A 377 -7.66 20.45 15.29
C ASP A 377 -6.49 20.86 16.21
N ASN A 378 -5.25 20.74 15.73
CA ASN A 378 -4.04 21.19 16.41
C ASN A 378 -3.50 22.55 15.90
N LEU A 379 -4.22 23.27 15.04
CA LEU A 379 -3.74 24.50 14.41
C LEU A 379 -3.21 25.52 15.43
N SER A 380 -3.93 25.75 16.53
CA SER A 380 -3.50 26.69 17.57
C SER A 380 -2.19 26.28 18.25
N ASN A 381 -1.97 24.97 18.44
CA ASN A 381 -0.75 24.44 19.04
C ASN A 381 0.43 24.58 18.08
N ILE A 382 0.20 24.34 16.78
CA ILE A 382 1.22 24.54 15.74
C ILE A 382 1.60 26.03 15.63
N GLN A 383 0.62 26.95 15.72
CA GLN A 383 0.90 28.40 15.77
C GLN A 383 1.72 28.78 17.02
N ALA A 384 1.38 28.22 18.18
CA ALA A 384 2.13 28.45 19.41
C ALA A 384 3.57 27.93 19.30
N TRP A 385 3.75 26.73 18.74
CA TRP A 385 5.06 26.14 18.45
C TRP A 385 5.87 27.03 17.51
N THR A 386 5.27 27.44 16.39
CA THR A 386 5.89 28.33 15.40
C THR A 386 6.36 29.64 16.05
N LYS A 387 5.52 30.28 16.87
CA LYS A 387 5.91 31.51 17.58
C LYS A 387 7.09 31.29 18.51
N ALA A 388 7.08 30.19 19.26
CA ALA A 388 8.12 29.88 20.22
C ALA A 388 9.45 29.47 19.58
N ARG A 389 9.41 28.81 18.41
CA ARG A 389 10.57 28.10 17.82
C ARG A 389 11.08 28.69 16.51
N MET A 390 10.25 29.45 15.79
CA MET A 390 10.57 30.04 14.49
C MET A 390 10.70 31.58 14.53
N GLY A 391 11.16 32.11 15.67
CA GLY A 391 11.47 33.54 15.81
C GLY A 391 10.25 34.45 15.84
N ASN A 392 9.16 34.02 16.49
CA ASN A 392 7.90 34.76 16.61
C ASN A 392 7.26 35.18 15.27
N ARG A 393 7.51 34.42 14.21
CA ARG A 393 6.92 34.65 12.87
C ARG A 393 5.42 34.36 12.88
N ALA A 394 4.70 35.03 12.00
CA ALA A 394 3.28 34.79 11.76
C ALA A 394 3.05 33.47 10.99
N GLY A 395 1.84 32.93 11.06
CA GLY A 395 1.48 31.69 10.38
C GLY A 395 1.87 30.42 11.12
N ILE A 396 1.89 29.30 10.39
CA ILE A 396 2.33 27.99 10.88
C ILE A 396 3.52 27.45 10.07
N CYS A 397 4.58 27.09 10.79
CA CYS A 397 5.51 26.06 10.33
C CYS A 397 4.94 24.73 10.82
N VAL A 398 4.36 23.94 9.91
CA VAL A 398 3.89 22.59 10.25
C VAL A 398 5.12 21.68 10.34
N PRO A 399 5.39 21.05 11.50
CA PRO A 399 6.47 20.08 11.61
C PRO A 399 6.26 18.90 10.67
N GLU A 400 7.33 18.42 10.03
CA GLU A 400 7.26 17.18 9.25
C GLU A 400 7.02 15.98 10.17
N THR A 401 7.84 15.81 11.22
CA THR A 401 7.52 14.94 12.36
C THR A 401 6.81 15.74 13.44
N MET A 402 5.56 15.38 13.71
CA MET A 402 4.66 16.15 14.57
C MET A 402 3.94 15.24 15.56
N ARG A 403 4.05 15.51 16.87
CA ARG A 403 3.25 14.82 17.88
C ARG A 403 1.76 14.92 17.57
N PHE A 404 0.98 13.95 18.07
CA PHE A 404 -0.49 13.92 17.96
C PHE A 404 -1.19 15.24 18.35
N ASN A 405 -0.52 16.09 19.13
CA ASN A 405 -1.01 17.36 19.65
C ASN A 405 -0.48 18.61 18.92
N GLY A 406 0.25 18.45 17.81
CA GLY A 406 0.78 19.55 17.01
C GLY A 406 2.18 20.05 17.37
N ALA A 407 2.82 19.52 18.42
CA ALA A 407 4.18 19.90 18.78
C ALA A 407 5.21 19.23 17.86
N GLY A 408 6.18 19.99 17.34
CA GLY A 408 7.30 19.48 16.55
C GLY A 408 8.38 18.82 17.40
N TYR A 409 8.00 17.95 18.32
CA TYR A 409 8.93 17.18 19.15
C TYR A 409 8.90 15.72 18.72
N GLU A 410 10.07 15.10 18.66
CA GLU A 410 10.20 13.70 18.31
C GLU A 410 11.14 13.01 19.30
N ASN A 411 10.66 11.94 19.91
CA ASN A 411 11.44 11.00 20.71
C ASN A 411 11.68 9.72 19.91
N GLY A 412 12.48 9.86 18.86
CA GLY A 412 12.80 8.77 17.94
C GLY A 412 13.60 7.65 18.62
N SER A 413 13.68 6.49 17.97
CA SER A 413 14.26 5.26 18.56
C SER A 413 15.72 5.37 19.04
N ASN A 414 16.46 6.43 18.71
CA ASN A 414 17.83 6.70 19.21
C ASN A 414 18.22 8.21 19.20
N TYR A 415 17.27 9.13 19.03
CA TYR A 415 17.56 10.56 19.00
C TYR A 415 16.35 11.36 19.43
N VAL A 416 16.60 12.61 19.83
CA VAL A 416 15.54 13.59 20.08
C VAL A 416 15.72 14.71 19.07
N ALA A 417 14.65 15.05 18.36
CA ALA A 417 14.65 16.13 17.38
C ALA A 417 13.57 17.18 17.70
N LEU A 418 13.86 18.42 17.30
CA LEU A 418 12.91 19.51 17.29
C LEU A 418 12.73 19.95 15.85
N ASN A 419 11.48 19.92 15.41
CA ASN A 419 11.05 20.18 14.04
C ASN A 419 10.38 21.54 13.99
N CYS A 420 10.56 22.27 12.89
CA CYS A 420 10.20 23.69 12.85
C CYS A 420 10.80 24.46 14.03
N ASP A 421 12.12 24.34 14.21
CA ASP A 421 12.88 25.04 15.23
C ASP A 421 14.14 25.71 14.66
N SER A 422 14.08 27.04 14.59
CA SER A 422 15.19 27.87 14.12
C SER A 422 16.31 28.04 15.16
N GLY A 423 16.05 27.65 16.41
CA GLY A 423 17.02 27.73 17.52
C GLY A 423 17.99 26.54 17.57
N SER A 424 17.59 25.37 17.07
CA SER A 424 18.46 24.20 16.94
C SER A 424 19.37 24.29 15.71
N GLY A 425 20.43 23.49 15.72
CA GLY A 425 21.29 23.32 14.54
C GLY A 425 20.54 22.61 13.41
N PRO A 426 21.01 22.72 12.15
CA PRO A 426 20.42 21.98 11.04
C PRO A 426 20.55 20.48 11.25
N THR A 427 19.43 19.81 11.50
CA THR A 427 19.34 18.34 11.58
C THR A 427 18.00 17.88 11.04
N TRP A 428 18.00 16.91 10.12
CA TRP A 428 16.79 16.29 9.57
C TRP A 428 15.71 17.32 9.22
N ASN A 429 14.62 17.38 10.00
CA ASN A 429 13.46 18.23 9.75
C ASN A 429 13.42 19.53 10.58
N ALA A 430 14.50 19.88 11.28
CA ALA A 430 14.58 21.07 12.13
C ALA A 430 14.19 22.37 11.40
N ARG A 431 14.61 22.51 10.13
CA ARG A 431 14.36 23.69 9.29
C ARG A 431 13.66 23.35 7.97
N THR A 432 12.89 22.27 7.96
CA THR A 432 11.95 21.99 6.88
C THR A 432 10.76 22.92 7.03
N ILE A 433 10.53 23.80 6.05
CA ILE A 433 9.45 24.81 6.10
C ILE A 433 8.31 24.56 5.11
N SER A 434 8.45 23.56 4.24
CA SER A 434 7.53 23.29 3.13
C SER A 434 6.34 22.39 3.50
N THR A 435 6.40 21.63 4.60
CA THR A 435 5.36 20.67 5.01
C THR A 435 3.97 21.30 5.11
N GLY A 436 3.86 22.51 5.68
CA GLY A 436 2.57 23.19 5.81
C GLY A 436 1.93 23.54 4.47
N ALA A 437 2.74 23.74 3.43
CA ALA A 437 2.25 23.96 2.08
C ALA A 437 1.66 22.69 1.48
N GLU A 438 2.31 21.53 1.67
CA GLU A 438 1.75 20.25 1.20
C GLU A 438 0.43 19.93 1.90
N VAL A 439 0.35 20.08 3.23
CA VAL A 439 -0.92 19.92 3.97
C VAL A 439 -2.01 20.83 3.40
N GLY A 440 -1.70 22.11 3.16
CA GLY A 440 -2.63 23.07 2.55
C GLY A 440 -3.02 22.69 1.11
N LEU A 441 -2.11 22.13 0.34
CA LEU A 441 -2.39 21.68 -1.03
C LEU A 441 -3.28 20.43 -1.04
N TRP A 442 -3.14 19.52 -0.08
CA TRP A 442 -4.08 18.40 0.05
C TRP A 442 -5.49 18.88 0.42
N VAL A 443 -5.63 19.92 1.24
CA VAL A 443 -6.92 20.58 1.49
C VAL A 443 -7.50 21.12 0.18
N TRP A 444 -6.68 21.83 -0.62
CA TRP A 444 -7.13 22.36 -1.89
C TRP A 444 -7.54 21.27 -2.87
N GLN A 445 -6.75 20.21 -2.99
CA GLN A 445 -7.03 19.09 -3.89
C GLN A 445 -8.32 18.36 -3.47
N GLN A 446 -8.52 18.06 -2.19
CA GLN A 446 -9.76 17.43 -1.73
C GLN A 446 -10.98 18.34 -1.98
N TYR A 447 -10.85 19.66 -1.80
CA TYR A 447 -11.91 20.59 -2.18
C TYR A 447 -12.16 20.56 -3.69
N LEU A 448 -11.13 20.59 -4.53
CA LEU A 448 -11.31 20.54 -5.98
C LEU A 448 -12.02 19.25 -6.40
N MET A 449 -11.70 18.12 -5.78
CA MET A 449 -12.31 16.81 -6.06
C MET A 449 -13.73 16.64 -5.53
N THR A 450 -14.10 17.28 -4.42
CA THR A 450 -15.43 17.09 -3.80
C THR A 450 -16.38 18.27 -4.05
N ARG A 451 -15.83 19.46 -4.31
CA ARG A 451 -16.51 20.77 -4.28
C ARG A 451 -17.21 21.07 -2.95
N ASP A 452 -16.81 20.39 -1.87
CA ASP A 452 -17.37 20.59 -0.54
C ASP A 452 -16.85 21.91 0.08
N GLN A 453 -17.69 22.94 0.03
CA GLN A 453 -17.38 24.23 0.63
C GLN A 453 -17.28 24.19 2.16
N SER A 454 -18.01 23.29 2.83
CA SER A 454 -17.91 23.13 4.29
C SER A 454 -16.56 22.54 4.67
N PHE A 455 -16.09 21.54 3.94
CA PHE A 455 -14.72 21.02 4.08
C PHE A 455 -13.67 22.11 3.85
N LEU A 456 -13.79 22.87 2.76
CA LEU A 456 -12.84 23.96 2.47
C LEU A 456 -12.86 25.01 3.57
N SER A 457 -14.04 25.46 3.99
CA SER A 457 -14.16 26.48 5.05
C SER A 457 -13.55 26.00 6.37
N ALA A 458 -13.70 24.73 6.73
CA ALA A 458 -13.15 24.17 7.96
C ALA A 458 -11.62 24.04 7.94
N ASN A 459 -11.03 23.78 6.77
CA ASN A 459 -9.61 23.48 6.63
C ASN A 459 -8.78 24.61 5.98
N TYR A 460 -9.42 25.62 5.38
CA TYR A 460 -8.77 26.79 4.79
C TYR A 460 -7.78 27.51 5.73
N PRO A 461 -8.01 27.61 7.06
CA PRO A 461 -7.02 28.17 7.97
C PRO A 461 -5.63 27.51 7.87
N LEU A 462 -5.55 26.21 7.57
CA LEU A 462 -4.26 25.54 7.33
C LEU A 462 -3.52 26.12 6.12
N MET A 463 -4.25 26.32 5.00
CA MET A 463 -3.70 26.92 3.78
C MET A 463 -3.23 28.37 4.01
N ALA A 464 -4.08 29.16 4.67
CA ALA A 464 -3.84 30.58 4.89
C ALA A 464 -2.66 30.81 5.84
N GLU A 465 -2.60 30.06 6.95
CA GLU A 465 -1.53 30.19 7.94
C GLU A 465 -0.19 29.65 7.42
N ALA A 466 -0.19 28.58 6.61
CA ALA A 466 1.03 28.11 5.96
C ALA A 466 1.57 29.14 4.96
N ALA A 467 0.68 29.78 4.17
CA ALA A 467 1.07 30.83 3.24
C ALA A 467 1.60 32.08 3.97
N ARG A 468 0.97 32.50 5.08
CA ARG A 468 1.46 33.58 5.96
C ARG A 468 2.85 33.28 6.50
N PHE A 469 3.11 32.03 6.90
CA PHE A 469 4.41 31.62 7.40
C PHE A 469 5.49 31.71 6.32
N LEU A 470 5.26 31.14 5.13
CA LEU A 470 6.22 31.22 4.02
C LEU A 470 6.52 32.68 3.62
N LEU A 471 5.51 33.56 3.61
CA LEU A 471 5.72 35.00 3.40
C LEU A 471 6.57 35.65 4.50
N ALA A 472 6.29 35.33 5.77
CA ALA A 472 7.02 35.88 6.92
C ALA A 472 8.43 35.30 7.07
N TYR A 473 8.67 34.10 6.53
CA TYR A 473 9.96 33.44 6.53
C TYR A 473 10.86 33.97 5.41
N SER A 474 10.29 34.21 4.23
CA SER A 474 11.01 34.70 3.06
C SER A 474 11.51 36.13 3.22
N THR A 475 12.65 36.43 2.60
CA THR A 475 13.17 37.80 2.48
C THR A 475 13.26 38.21 1.02
N THR A 476 13.09 39.51 0.72
CA THR A 476 13.30 40.00 -0.65
C THR A 476 14.78 40.29 -0.86
N GLY A 477 15.40 39.61 -1.82
CA GLY A 477 16.80 39.76 -2.19
C GLY A 477 17.08 41.02 -3.01
N ALA A 478 18.37 41.27 -3.27
CA ALA A 478 18.81 42.37 -4.14
C ALA A 478 18.37 42.18 -5.61
N ASP A 479 18.06 40.95 -6.01
CA ASP A 479 17.50 40.60 -7.32
C ASP A 479 15.98 40.85 -7.41
N GLY A 480 15.35 41.26 -6.30
CA GLY A 480 13.91 41.51 -6.19
C GLY A 480 13.07 40.24 -5.96
N ASN A 481 13.69 39.06 -5.89
CA ASN A 481 13.02 37.80 -5.66
C ASN A 481 12.88 37.48 -4.18
N LEU A 482 12.01 36.53 -3.85
CA LEU A 482 11.88 35.93 -2.54
C LEU A 482 12.95 34.86 -2.34
N HIS A 483 13.61 34.91 -1.19
CA HIS A 483 14.60 33.93 -0.77
C HIS A 483 14.25 33.31 0.57
N THR A 484 14.51 32.01 0.70
CA THR A 484 14.44 31.26 1.95
C THR A 484 15.85 30.80 2.35
N PHE A 485 16.27 31.23 3.54
CA PHE A 485 17.52 30.80 4.17
C PHE A 485 17.48 31.17 5.67
N PRO A 486 17.97 30.32 6.58
CA PRO A 486 18.49 28.97 6.35
C PRO A 486 17.37 27.92 6.29
N SER A 487 17.29 27.13 5.21
CA SER A 487 16.23 26.13 5.00
C SER A 487 16.80 24.76 4.66
N ASN A 488 16.05 23.70 4.95
CA ASN A 488 16.41 22.34 4.55
C ASN A 488 15.68 21.93 3.27
N ALA A 489 16.40 21.35 2.30
CA ALA A 489 15.83 20.62 1.17
C ALA A 489 15.39 19.24 1.65
N HIS A 490 14.26 19.20 2.37
CA HIS A 490 13.86 18.08 3.20
C HIS A 490 15.03 17.59 4.09
N GLU A 491 15.10 16.30 4.38
CA GLU A 491 16.22 15.72 5.11
C GLU A 491 17.48 15.58 4.25
N THR A 492 17.40 15.89 2.95
CA THR A 492 18.48 15.62 2.00
C THR A 492 19.62 16.63 2.07
N GLN A 493 19.36 17.94 1.99
CA GLN A 493 20.39 18.98 2.18
C GLN A 493 19.96 19.96 3.27
N TRP A 494 20.87 20.35 4.15
CA TRP A 494 20.51 21.21 5.29
C TRP A 494 21.15 22.59 5.20
N ASP A 495 20.47 23.61 5.74
CA ASP A 495 20.89 25.02 5.73
C ASP A 495 21.33 25.52 4.34
N VAL A 496 20.52 25.21 3.33
CA VAL A 496 20.71 25.63 1.94
C VAL A 496 19.84 26.83 1.59
N HIS A 497 20.22 27.54 0.54
CA HIS A 497 19.48 28.63 -0.06
C HIS A 497 18.44 28.10 -1.04
N ASP A 498 17.22 28.59 -0.90
CA ASP A 498 16.12 28.42 -1.85
C ASP A 498 15.97 26.96 -2.31
N PRO A 499 15.77 25.99 -1.40
CA PRO A 499 15.59 24.60 -1.78
C PRO A 499 14.39 24.47 -2.72
N THR A 500 14.46 23.51 -3.64
CA THR A 500 13.43 23.28 -4.66
C THR A 500 12.05 23.05 -4.05
N THR A 501 12.00 22.47 -2.84
CA THR A 501 10.77 22.25 -2.06
C THR A 501 10.13 23.54 -1.58
N ASP A 502 10.91 24.54 -1.14
CA ASP A 502 10.38 25.85 -0.74
C ASP A 502 9.85 26.62 -1.94
N ILE A 503 10.58 26.57 -3.05
CA ILE A 503 10.16 27.18 -4.32
C ILE A 503 8.85 26.52 -4.79
N ALA A 504 8.79 25.20 -4.80
CA ALA A 504 7.59 24.45 -5.21
C ALA A 504 6.41 24.74 -4.28
N ALA A 505 6.64 24.78 -2.98
CA ALA A 505 5.66 25.14 -1.97
C ALA A 505 5.04 26.52 -2.22
N MET A 506 5.86 27.55 -2.45
CA MET A 506 5.36 28.89 -2.75
C MET A 506 4.64 28.95 -4.11
N GLN A 507 5.20 28.33 -5.16
CA GLN A 507 4.62 28.33 -6.51
C GLN A 507 3.25 27.64 -6.56
N ALA A 508 3.05 26.58 -5.78
CA ALA A 508 1.79 25.84 -5.72
C ALA A 508 0.80 26.43 -4.70
N LEU A 509 1.23 26.69 -3.46
CA LEU A 509 0.33 27.10 -2.39
C LEU A 509 -0.21 28.52 -2.57
N PHE A 510 0.61 29.50 -2.97
CA PHE A 510 0.15 30.89 -3.01
C PHE A 510 -1.04 31.08 -3.96
N PRO A 511 -1.00 30.57 -5.22
CA PRO A 511 -2.16 30.64 -6.10
C PRO A 511 -3.37 29.85 -5.57
N ALA A 512 -3.15 28.69 -4.96
CA ALA A 512 -4.22 27.87 -4.38
C ALA A 512 -4.92 28.60 -3.21
N THR A 513 -4.16 29.21 -2.31
CA THR A 513 -4.69 30.01 -1.19
C THR A 513 -5.43 31.24 -1.69
N VAL A 514 -4.94 31.93 -2.73
CA VAL A 514 -5.68 33.04 -3.36
C VAL A 514 -7.04 32.57 -3.88
N GLN A 515 -7.08 31.46 -4.62
CA GLN A 515 -8.34 30.92 -5.15
C GLN A 515 -9.29 30.46 -4.05
N ALA A 516 -8.77 29.79 -3.01
CA ALA A 516 -9.56 29.36 -1.87
C ALA A 516 -10.15 30.55 -1.09
N ALA A 517 -9.34 31.58 -0.82
CA ALA A 517 -9.76 32.79 -0.13
C ALA A 517 -10.86 33.53 -0.92
N GLN A 518 -10.69 33.66 -2.23
CA GLN A 518 -11.69 34.25 -3.12
C GLN A 518 -12.97 33.42 -3.20
N THR A 519 -12.86 32.09 -3.24
CA THR A 519 -14.00 31.16 -3.23
C THR A 519 -14.83 31.32 -1.95
N LEU A 520 -14.17 31.53 -0.81
CA LEU A 520 -14.82 31.74 0.49
C LEU A 520 -15.19 33.21 0.76
N GLY A 521 -14.72 34.15 -0.07
CA GLY A 521 -14.96 35.59 0.11
C GLY A 521 -14.28 36.20 1.33
N GLN A 522 -13.09 35.73 1.71
CA GLN A 522 -12.36 36.18 2.91
C GLN A 522 -10.88 36.48 2.64
N ASP A 523 -10.15 37.01 3.65
CA ASP A 523 -8.70 37.21 3.60
C ASP A 523 -8.16 38.10 2.46
N ALA A 524 -8.89 39.16 2.10
CA ALA A 524 -8.51 40.08 1.02
C ALA A 524 -7.08 40.68 1.16
N ASP A 525 -6.63 40.93 2.38
CA ASP A 525 -5.27 41.42 2.65
C ASP A 525 -4.21 40.37 2.33
N LEU A 526 -4.45 39.10 2.71
CA LEU A 526 -3.55 38.00 2.37
C LEU A 526 -3.54 37.76 0.86
N VAL A 527 -4.70 37.80 0.20
CA VAL A 527 -4.81 37.72 -1.27
C VAL A 527 -3.94 38.78 -1.94
N THR A 528 -3.98 40.02 -1.45
CA THR A 528 -3.16 41.11 -1.97
C THR A 528 -1.66 40.84 -1.80
N GLN A 529 -1.26 40.37 -0.61
CA GLN A 529 0.14 40.03 -0.32
C GLN A 529 0.64 38.87 -1.20
N LEU A 530 -0.14 37.81 -1.34
CA LEU A 530 0.21 36.64 -2.15
C LEU A 530 0.33 37.00 -3.62
N ASN A 531 -0.61 37.78 -4.18
CA ASN A 531 -0.51 38.25 -5.56
C ASN A 531 0.73 39.12 -5.82
N ALA A 532 1.19 39.90 -4.83
CA ALA A 532 2.44 40.65 -4.92
C ALA A 532 3.70 39.79 -4.77
N ALA A 533 3.59 38.63 -4.10
CA ALA A 533 4.67 37.70 -3.84
C ALA A 533 4.89 36.71 -4.99
N ILE A 534 3.82 36.19 -5.62
CA ILE A 534 3.87 35.22 -6.73
C ILE A 534 4.90 35.58 -7.83
N PRO A 535 4.91 36.79 -8.40
CA PRO A 535 5.86 37.12 -9.47
C PRO A 535 7.31 37.26 -9.01
N LYS A 536 7.58 37.19 -7.71
CA LYS A 536 8.92 37.27 -7.10
C LYS A 536 9.46 35.89 -6.68
N ILE A 537 8.70 34.82 -6.88
CA ILE A 537 9.19 33.47 -6.56
C ILE A 537 10.24 33.08 -7.61
N ARG A 538 11.39 32.59 -7.15
CA ARG A 538 12.50 32.20 -8.03
C ARG A 538 12.12 31.01 -8.93
N PRO A 539 12.75 30.87 -10.11
CA PRO A 539 12.69 29.63 -10.86
C PRO A 539 13.42 28.51 -10.12
N PHE A 540 13.05 27.26 -10.40
CA PHE A 540 13.76 26.09 -9.87
C PHE A 540 15.25 26.12 -10.23
N ALA A 541 16.10 25.80 -9.25
CA ALA A 541 17.53 25.66 -9.47
C ALA A 541 17.82 24.54 -10.47
N ARG A 542 18.82 24.75 -11.32
CA ARG A 542 19.33 23.75 -12.26
C ARG A 542 20.77 23.41 -11.89
N THR A 543 21.15 22.17 -12.10
CA THR A 543 22.54 21.72 -11.92
C THR A 543 22.89 20.67 -12.97
N ASP A 544 24.17 20.38 -13.12
CA ASP A 544 24.61 19.37 -14.08
C ASP A 544 24.25 17.96 -13.57
N ALA A 545 23.70 17.11 -14.45
CA ALA A 545 23.23 15.78 -14.07
C ALA A 545 24.32 14.89 -13.46
N SER A 546 25.55 15.03 -13.94
CA SER A 546 26.65 14.10 -13.65
C SER A 546 27.34 14.33 -12.31
N THR A 547 27.57 15.60 -11.95
CA THR A 547 28.40 15.99 -10.80
C THR A 547 27.60 16.78 -9.77
N GLN A 548 26.50 17.44 -10.19
CA GLN A 548 25.69 18.32 -9.35
C GLN A 548 26.55 19.32 -8.56
N SER A 549 27.52 19.96 -9.22
CA SER A 549 28.58 20.75 -8.55
C SER A 549 28.44 22.26 -8.71
N GLN A 550 27.51 22.71 -9.54
CA GLN A 550 27.31 24.13 -9.84
C GLN A 550 25.85 24.43 -10.19
N VAL A 551 25.44 25.68 -9.93
CA VAL A 551 24.13 26.18 -10.37
C VAL A 551 24.25 26.58 -11.84
N LEU A 552 23.29 26.12 -12.63
CA LEU A 552 23.18 26.43 -14.05
C LEU A 552 22.00 27.37 -14.32
N THR A 553 22.12 28.14 -15.38
CA THR A 553 21.02 28.92 -15.96
C THR A 553 20.34 28.13 -17.08
N PRO A 554 19.09 28.44 -17.46
CA PRO A 554 18.46 27.84 -18.63
C PRO A 554 19.28 28.01 -19.94
N ALA A 555 20.13 29.05 -20.03
CA ALA A 555 21.01 29.25 -21.18
C ALA A 555 22.17 28.24 -21.23
N ASP A 556 22.52 27.62 -20.09
CA ASP A 556 23.57 26.60 -20.00
C ASP A 556 23.07 25.21 -20.45
N ASP A 557 21.78 25.04 -20.73
CA ASP A 557 21.15 23.80 -21.24
C ASP A 557 21.49 23.48 -22.71
N ALA A 558 22.45 24.18 -23.32
CA ALA A 558 22.86 23.95 -24.71
C ALA A 558 23.29 22.50 -25.00
N ALA A 559 23.68 21.75 -23.96
CA ALA A 559 24.08 20.35 -24.05
C ALA A 559 22.99 19.34 -23.63
N GLY A 560 21.81 19.79 -23.15
CA GLY A 560 20.74 18.89 -22.71
C GLY A 560 21.07 18.04 -21.49
N ASN A 561 21.99 18.51 -20.63
CA ASN A 561 22.57 17.73 -19.52
C ASN A 561 22.24 18.28 -18.14
N ASP A 562 21.38 19.29 -18.05
CA ASP A 562 20.94 19.81 -16.76
C ASP A 562 19.75 19.02 -16.20
N VAL A 563 19.60 19.10 -14.88
CA VAL A 563 18.51 18.54 -14.08
C VAL A 563 18.06 19.57 -13.06
N ILE A 564 16.87 19.39 -12.50
CA ILE A 564 16.40 20.19 -11.37
C ILE A 564 17.27 19.85 -10.15
N ALA A 565 17.93 20.85 -9.60
CA ALA A 565 18.78 20.68 -8.42
C ALA A 565 17.93 20.59 -7.15
N PRO A 566 18.43 19.97 -6.06
CA PRO A 566 17.73 20.00 -4.77
C PRO A 566 17.64 21.42 -4.17
N SER A 567 18.61 22.29 -4.45
CA SER A 567 18.67 23.68 -3.97
C SER A 567 19.59 24.55 -4.84
N TYR A 568 19.71 25.84 -4.51
CA TYR A 568 20.73 26.72 -5.08
C TYR A 568 22.15 26.49 -4.52
N ASP A 569 22.33 25.53 -3.62
CA ASP A 569 23.63 25.07 -3.10
C ASP A 569 23.88 23.60 -3.51
N PRO A 570 24.18 23.32 -4.79
CA PRO A 570 24.21 21.96 -5.31
C PRO A 570 25.33 21.09 -4.69
N THR A 571 26.38 21.73 -4.16
CA THR A 571 27.49 21.06 -3.46
C THR A 571 27.21 20.82 -1.98
N ALA A 572 26.09 21.27 -1.43
CA ALA A 572 25.75 21.05 -0.03
C ALA A 572 25.66 19.54 0.27
N THR A 573 26.17 19.17 1.44
CA THR A 573 26.25 17.78 1.90
C THR A 573 24.87 17.12 1.86
N LYS A 574 24.83 15.88 1.36
CA LYS A 574 23.62 15.06 1.32
C LYS A 574 23.56 14.16 2.55
N HIS A 575 22.44 14.18 3.26
CA HIS A 575 22.22 13.47 4.53
C HIS A 575 21.17 12.36 4.43
N ASN A 576 20.23 12.46 3.48
CA ASN A 576 19.19 11.46 3.23
C ASN A 576 19.06 11.11 1.73
N SER A 577 18.28 10.07 1.43
CA SER A 577 18.10 9.49 0.10
C SER A 577 16.73 9.84 -0.51
N GLU A 578 16.49 11.12 -0.79
CA GLU A 578 15.28 11.59 -1.47
C GLU A 578 15.59 12.16 -2.86
N ASN A 579 14.58 12.19 -3.75
CA ASN A 579 14.70 12.75 -5.10
C ASN A 579 14.07 14.15 -5.18
N ILE A 580 14.60 15.11 -4.42
CA ILE A 580 14.07 16.48 -4.24
C ILE A 580 13.75 17.20 -5.57
N GLY A 581 14.57 17.02 -6.60
CA GLY A 581 14.35 17.64 -7.91
C GLY A 581 13.06 17.19 -8.63
N LEU A 582 12.39 16.13 -8.14
CA LEU A 582 11.14 15.60 -8.68
C LEU A 582 9.91 15.99 -7.86
N GLU A 583 10.07 16.67 -6.72
CA GLU A 583 8.94 17.19 -5.93
C GLU A 583 8.03 18.14 -6.75
N PRO A 584 8.54 19.00 -7.66
CA PRO A 584 7.68 19.78 -8.56
C PRO A 584 6.78 18.94 -9.49
N VAL A 585 7.15 17.69 -9.79
CA VAL A 585 6.32 16.76 -10.57
C VAL A 585 5.20 16.20 -9.71
N TRP A 586 5.57 15.69 -8.54
CA TRP A 586 4.65 15.21 -7.52
C TRP A 586 5.32 15.33 -6.15
N PRO A 587 4.63 15.90 -5.13
CA PRO A 587 3.18 16.13 -5.05
C PRO A 587 2.73 17.56 -5.39
N TYR A 588 3.64 18.46 -5.78
CA TYR A 588 3.30 19.88 -5.98
C TYR A 588 2.53 20.17 -7.28
N ASN A 589 2.45 19.21 -8.20
CA ASN A 589 1.63 19.30 -9.42
C ASN A 589 2.02 20.46 -10.36
N LEU A 590 3.29 20.88 -10.36
CA LEU A 590 3.79 22.01 -11.12
C LEU A 590 4.36 21.63 -12.49
N ILE A 591 4.79 20.38 -12.66
CA ILE A 591 5.36 19.84 -13.90
C ILE A 591 4.72 18.48 -14.19
N GLY A 592 4.42 18.19 -15.45
CA GLY A 592 3.98 16.85 -15.86
C GLY A 592 4.38 16.49 -17.27
N ASP A 593 3.53 15.73 -17.95
CA ASP A 593 3.81 15.12 -19.25
C ASP A 593 3.92 16.09 -20.44
N SER A 594 3.54 17.35 -20.23
CA SER A 594 3.50 18.42 -21.22
C SER A 594 3.88 19.78 -20.61
N GLY A 595 4.41 20.68 -21.45
CA GLY A 595 4.88 22.01 -21.03
C GLY A 595 6.40 22.21 -21.23
N ASN A 596 6.88 23.41 -20.90
CA ASN A 596 8.27 23.81 -21.14
C ASN A 596 9.30 23.16 -20.19
N MET A 597 8.84 22.59 -19.07
CA MET A 597 9.70 21.94 -18.07
C MET A 597 9.66 20.42 -18.14
N SER A 598 8.78 19.83 -18.96
CA SER A 598 8.59 18.37 -19.02
C SER A 598 9.83 17.61 -19.43
N ASP A 599 10.58 18.09 -20.41
CA ASP A 599 11.81 17.44 -20.86
C ASP A 599 12.89 17.49 -19.76
N LEU A 600 13.01 18.62 -19.06
CA LEU A 600 13.92 18.74 -17.91
C LEU A 600 13.51 17.78 -16.77
N ALA A 601 12.23 17.67 -16.46
CA ALA A 601 11.75 16.76 -15.43
C ALA A 601 11.97 15.28 -15.81
N LYS A 602 11.76 14.91 -17.08
CA LYS A 602 12.10 13.58 -17.60
C LYS A 602 13.60 13.30 -17.50
N ARG A 603 14.45 14.26 -17.86
CA ARG A 603 15.92 14.15 -17.65
C ARG A 603 16.27 14.00 -16.17
N THR A 604 15.64 14.77 -15.30
CA THR A 604 15.80 14.69 -13.84
C THR A 604 15.41 13.31 -13.33
N TYR A 605 14.30 12.75 -13.82
CA TYR A 605 13.85 11.40 -13.50
C TYR A 605 14.88 10.36 -13.92
N THR A 606 15.34 10.41 -15.17
CA THR A 606 16.35 9.46 -15.69
C THR A 606 17.64 9.46 -14.86
N ASN A 607 18.08 10.65 -14.42
CA ASN A 607 19.35 10.87 -13.70
C ASN A 607 19.19 10.94 -12.17
N ARG A 608 18.00 10.63 -11.62
CA ARG A 608 17.76 10.71 -10.18
C ARG A 608 18.71 9.79 -9.40
N PRO A 609 19.28 10.25 -8.28
CA PRO A 609 20.29 9.49 -7.54
C PRO A 609 19.70 8.29 -6.79
N ASN A 610 18.48 8.40 -6.29
CA ASN A 610 17.89 7.44 -5.35
C ASN A 610 16.77 6.63 -6.02
N LYS A 611 17.13 5.69 -6.90
CA LYS A 611 16.16 4.85 -7.62
C LYS A 611 15.65 3.73 -6.71
N LEU A 612 14.34 3.72 -6.42
CA LEU A 612 13.68 2.67 -5.61
C LEU A 612 14.38 2.40 -4.27
N ALA A 613 14.92 3.47 -3.65
CA ALA A 613 15.80 3.37 -2.49
C ALA A 613 15.06 3.04 -1.18
N ASN A 614 13.79 3.44 -1.08
CA ASN A 614 12.89 3.28 0.07
C ASN A 614 11.58 2.64 -0.38
N ASP A 615 10.80 2.07 0.55
CA ASP A 615 9.48 1.48 0.25
C ASP A 615 8.43 2.54 -0.14
N TRP A 616 8.59 3.76 0.35
CA TRP A 616 7.90 4.98 -0.07
C TRP A 616 8.46 5.67 -1.32
N SER A 617 9.28 4.97 -2.13
CA SER A 617 9.83 5.58 -3.35
C SER A 617 8.74 6.00 -4.33
N ASN A 618 8.68 7.31 -4.61
CA ASN A 618 7.68 7.92 -5.49
C ASN A 618 7.96 7.75 -6.99
N ASP A 619 9.00 7.00 -7.34
CA ASP A 619 9.42 6.76 -8.73
C ASP A 619 8.26 6.31 -9.65
N PRO A 620 7.34 5.43 -9.22
CA PRO A 620 6.20 5.04 -10.06
C PRO A 620 5.18 6.16 -10.30
N ILE A 621 4.89 6.95 -9.26
CA ILE A 621 3.94 8.07 -9.35
C ILE A 621 4.51 9.17 -10.26
N GLN A 622 5.79 9.49 -10.10
CA GLN A 622 6.49 10.47 -10.91
C GLN A 622 6.62 10.00 -12.37
N ALA A 623 6.86 8.70 -12.61
CA ALA A 623 6.81 8.13 -13.96
C ALA A 623 5.42 8.31 -14.59
N ALA A 624 4.36 8.03 -13.84
CA ALA A 624 2.99 8.21 -14.33
C ALA A 624 2.71 9.67 -14.70
N ARG A 625 3.05 10.63 -13.83
CA ARG A 625 2.89 12.08 -14.09
C ARG A 625 3.67 12.59 -15.29
N LEU A 626 4.78 11.94 -15.64
CA LEU A 626 5.61 12.29 -16.79
C LEU A 626 5.23 11.54 -18.08
N GLY A 627 4.21 10.68 -18.05
CA GLY A 627 3.78 9.90 -19.22
C GLY A 627 4.70 8.71 -19.56
N LEU A 628 5.43 8.18 -18.57
CA LEU A 628 6.44 7.13 -18.77
C LEU A 628 5.87 5.74 -18.40
N GLY A 629 4.92 5.23 -19.18
CA GLY A 629 4.19 3.99 -18.84
C GLY A 629 5.06 2.75 -18.62
N ASP A 630 6.11 2.54 -19.41
CA ASP A 630 7.03 1.40 -19.21
C ASP A 630 7.84 1.52 -17.90
N GLU A 631 8.17 2.75 -17.49
CA GLU A 631 8.80 3.01 -16.20
C GLU A 631 7.81 2.76 -15.05
N VAL A 632 6.52 3.05 -15.20
CA VAL A 632 5.48 2.71 -14.19
C VAL A 632 5.49 1.21 -13.89
N ALA A 633 5.36 0.34 -14.91
CA ALA A 633 5.32 -1.10 -14.68
C ALA A 633 6.63 -1.65 -14.10
N SER A 634 7.77 -1.23 -14.65
CA SER A 634 9.08 -1.72 -14.21
C SER A 634 9.44 -1.27 -12.79
N THR A 635 9.18 -0.01 -12.44
CA THR A 635 9.43 0.51 -11.09
C THR A 635 8.49 -0.05 -10.05
N LEU A 636 7.18 -0.20 -10.34
CA LEU A 636 6.24 -0.87 -9.44
C LEU A 636 6.67 -2.30 -9.16
N THR A 637 6.94 -3.07 -10.20
CA THR A 637 7.34 -4.48 -10.06
C THR A 637 8.61 -4.64 -9.23
N ALA A 638 9.61 -3.78 -9.46
CA ALA A 638 10.86 -3.82 -8.73
C ALA A 638 10.68 -3.39 -7.26
N LEU A 639 9.90 -2.33 -7.01
CA LEU A 639 9.62 -1.84 -5.66
C LEU A 639 8.86 -2.89 -4.83
N THR A 640 7.81 -3.49 -5.40
CA THR A 640 7.03 -4.56 -4.76
C THR A 640 7.91 -5.75 -4.41
N LYS A 641 8.71 -6.28 -5.36
CA LYS A 641 9.62 -7.40 -5.08
C LYS A 641 10.62 -7.09 -3.96
N LYS A 642 11.05 -5.83 -3.87
CA LYS A 642 12.02 -5.37 -2.88
C LYS A 642 11.40 -5.28 -1.48
N TYR A 643 10.21 -4.71 -1.31
CA TYR A 643 9.68 -4.36 0.01
C TYR A 643 8.44 -5.13 0.45
N GLN A 644 7.61 -5.64 -0.45
CA GLN A 644 6.44 -6.42 -0.08
C GLN A 644 6.86 -7.81 0.41
N LYS A 645 6.80 -8.03 1.72
CA LYS A 645 7.26 -9.28 2.37
C LYS A 645 6.16 -10.03 3.10
N LEU A 646 5.09 -9.35 3.51
CA LEU A 646 4.03 -9.97 4.29
C LEU A 646 2.96 -10.57 3.37
N PRO A 647 2.37 -11.73 3.74
CA PRO A 647 1.34 -12.38 2.93
C PRO A 647 0.05 -11.55 2.85
N SER A 648 -0.15 -10.58 3.73
CA SER A 648 -1.23 -9.59 3.65
C SER A 648 -1.08 -8.59 2.50
N GLY A 649 0.09 -8.53 1.86
CA GLY A 649 0.43 -7.49 0.87
C GLY A 649 1.21 -6.31 1.47
N LEU A 650 1.26 -6.18 2.80
CA LEU A 650 2.04 -5.15 3.49
C LEU A 650 3.55 -5.33 3.27
N ALA A 651 4.26 -4.20 3.29
CA ALA A 651 5.70 -4.15 3.17
C ALA A 651 6.41 -4.36 4.52
N THR A 652 7.71 -4.62 4.44
CA THR A 652 8.64 -4.44 5.56
C THR A 652 9.77 -3.54 5.08
N PHE A 653 10.02 -2.45 5.78
CA PHE A 653 11.11 -1.54 5.46
C PHE A 653 12.21 -1.60 6.51
N VAL A 654 11.87 -1.23 7.75
CA VAL A 654 12.80 -1.17 8.87
C VAL A 654 12.35 -2.14 9.96
N GLY A 655 13.14 -3.20 10.19
CA GLY A 655 12.78 -4.24 11.16
C GLY A 655 11.72 -5.20 10.65
N SER A 656 10.82 -5.61 11.54
CA SER A 656 9.75 -6.58 11.25
C SER A 656 8.36 -5.97 11.20
N GLU A 657 8.21 -4.67 11.46
CA GLU A 657 6.91 -4.00 11.47
C GLU A 657 6.27 -3.97 10.08
N PRO A 658 4.93 -3.98 10.01
CA PRO A 658 4.20 -3.84 8.76
C PRO A 658 4.18 -2.38 8.28
N TYR A 659 4.48 -2.15 7.01
CA TYR A 659 4.43 -0.83 6.37
C TYR A 659 3.39 -0.81 5.24
N GLY A 660 2.58 0.26 5.19
CA GLY A 660 1.58 0.50 4.15
C GLY A 660 2.05 1.38 2.99
N GLU A 661 3.24 1.98 3.08
CA GLU A 661 3.69 3.00 2.12
C GLU A 661 3.84 2.48 0.69
N GLN A 662 4.42 1.28 0.54
CA GLN A 662 4.57 0.67 -0.78
C GLN A 662 3.21 0.39 -1.42
N LEU A 663 2.21 -0.01 -0.64
CA LEU A 663 0.84 -0.20 -1.09
C LEU A 663 0.23 1.14 -1.55
N GLY A 664 0.39 2.21 -0.75
CA GLY A 664 -0.05 3.55 -1.11
C GLY A 664 0.61 4.07 -2.40
N VAL A 665 1.91 3.83 -2.59
CA VAL A 665 2.63 4.16 -3.84
C VAL A 665 2.04 3.38 -5.02
N ALA A 666 1.80 2.08 -4.86
CA ALA A 666 1.22 1.26 -5.92
C ALA A 666 -0.19 1.75 -6.29
N SER A 667 -1.03 2.00 -5.29
CA SER A 667 -2.40 2.48 -5.44
C SER A 667 -2.47 3.83 -6.15
N ALA A 668 -1.68 4.81 -5.70
CA ALA A 668 -1.58 6.13 -6.31
C ALA A 668 -1.07 6.06 -7.77
N ALA A 669 0.04 5.34 -8.01
CA ALA A 669 0.63 5.24 -9.35
C ALA A 669 -0.30 4.54 -10.35
N LEU A 670 -1.06 3.53 -9.92
CA LEU A 670 -2.02 2.83 -10.76
C LEU A 670 -3.23 3.69 -11.14
N GLY A 671 -3.70 4.56 -10.23
CA GLY A 671 -4.72 5.57 -10.54
C GLY A 671 -4.19 6.61 -11.53
N GLU A 672 -3.01 7.17 -11.23
CA GLU A 672 -2.34 8.18 -12.06
C GLU A 672 -1.97 7.65 -13.45
N ALA A 673 -1.62 6.37 -13.60
CA ALA A 673 -1.34 5.79 -14.90
C ALA A 673 -2.61 5.70 -15.79
N LEU A 674 -3.78 5.52 -15.17
CA LEU A 674 -5.06 5.38 -15.87
C LEU A 674 -5.67 6.74 -16.22
N ILE A 675 -5.81 7.64 -15.24
CA ILE A 675 -6.52 8.91 -15.38
C ILE A 675 -5.79 9.98 -14.56
N GLN A 676 -5.61 11.18 -15.14
CA GLN A 676 -5.03 12.33 -14.45
C GLN A 676 -5.81 13.60 -14.75
N ASP A 677 -5.94 14.49 -13.77
CA ASP A 677 -6.49 15.84 -13.97
C ASP A 677 -5.92 16.88 -12.98
N TYR A 678 -4.73 16.62 -12.44
CA TYR A 678 -4.12 17.41 -11.36
C TYR A 678 -3.97 18.92 -11.66
N ASP A 679 -3.95 19.32 -12.93
CA ASP A 679 -3.85 20.69 -13.43
C ASP A 679 -5.15 21.21 -14.09
N GLY A 680 -6.25 20.47 -13.95
CA GLY A 680 -7.55 20.79 -14.56
C GLY A 680 -7.72 20.30 -16.00
N LEU A 681 -6.73 19.59 -16.57
CA LEU A 681 -6.84 18.91 -17.86
C LEU A 681 -6.99 17.40 -17.66
N LEU A 682 -8.17 16.85 -18.00
CA LEU A 682 -8.41 15.41 -17.95
C LEU A 682 -7.59 14.69 -19.03
N ARG A 683 -6.81 13.70 -18.61
CA ARG A 683 -5.99 12.82 -19.43
C ARG A 683 -6.45 11.38 -19.25
N ILE A 684 -6.67 10.69 -20.36
CA ILE A 684 -7.06 9.27 -20.39
C ILE A 684 -5.86 8.41 -20.78
N ALA A 685 -5.60 7.37 -19.99
CA ALA A 685 -4.46 6.46 -20.09
C ALA A 685 -3.11 7.15 -20.36
N PRO A 686 -2.76 8.25 -19.66
CA PRO A 686 -1.56 9.04 -19.95
C PRO A 686 -0.26 8.25 -19.83
N ALA A 687 -0.24 7.23 -18.96
CA ALA A 687 0.94 6.42 -18.69
C ALA A 687 0.57 4.95 -18.44
N LEU A 688 -0.48 4.45 -19.09
CA LEU A 688 -0.81 3.02 -19.02
C LEU A 688 0.37 2.21 -19.60
N PRO A 689 0.93 1.23 -18.87
CA PRO A 689 2.03 0.43 -19.38
C PRO A 689 1.67 -0.35 -20.65
N SER A 690 2.65 -0.52 -21.53
CA SER A 690 2.46 -1.27 -22.77
C SER A 690 2.08 -2.74 -22.49
N GLY A 691 1.06 -3.24 -23.19
CA GLY A 691 0.56 -4.61 -23.04
C GLY A 691 -0.31 -4.86 -21.81
N TRP A 692 -0.68 -3.81 -21.07
CA TRP A 692 -1.68 -3.89 -20.01
C TRP A 692 -3.06 -3.52 -20.53
N ASP A 693 -4.04 -4.28 -20.06
CA ASP A 693 -5.46 -3.98 -20.23
C ASP A 693 -6.01 -3.39 -18.93
N ALA A 694 -6.96 -2.47 -19.04
CA ALA A 694 -7.55 -1.74 -17.92
C ALA A 694 -9.06 -1.61 -18.07
N ASP A 695 -9.81 -1.88 -16.99
CA ASP A 695 -11.21 -1.49 -16.83
C ASP A 695 -11.34 -0.80 -15.48
N GLY A 696 -11.58 0.51 -15.42
CA GLY A 696 -11.56 1.18 -14.13
C GLY A 696 -12.22 2.53 -14.07
N THR A 697 -12.54 2.96 -12.86
CA THR A 697 -13.08 4.29 -12.55
C THR A 697 -12.14 5.04 -11.63
N VAL A 698 -11.84 6.28 -11.96
CA VAL A 698 -11.07 7.21 -11.12
C VAL A 698 -11.89 8.46 -10.87
N TYR A 699 -11.83 8.99 -9.65
CA TYR A 699 -12.41 10.26 -9.29
C TYR A 699 -11.48 11.39 -9.69
N VAL A 700 -12.05 12.47 -10.21
CA VAL A 700 -11.33 13.66 -10.70
C VAL A 700 -11.98 14.94 -10.14
N GLN A 701 -11.34 16.09 -10.32
CA GLN A 701 -11.84 17.39 -9.87
C GLN A 701 -13.31 17.60 -10.27
N GLY A 702 -14.13 18.18 -9.40
CA GLY A 702 -15.54 18.42 -9.65
C GLY A 702 -16.49 17.29 -9.24
N GLY A 703 -15.99 16.30 -8.48
CA GLY A 703 -16.76 15.12 -8.07
C GLY A 703 -17.09 14.18 -9.24
N HIS A 704 -16.41 14.36 -10.37
CA HIS A 704 -16.68 13.56 -11.55
C HIS A 704 -16.05 12.18 -11.40
N ARG A 705 -16.78 11.15 -11.85
CA ARG A 705 -16.28 9.78 -11.98
C ARG A 705 -15.99 9.54 -13.45
N VAL A 706 -14.76 9.19 -13.76
CA VAL A 706 -14.32 8.90 -15.14
C VAL A 706 -14.03 7.42 -15.22
N SER A 707 -14.78 6.71 -16.06
CA SER A 707 -14.65 5.28 -16.29
C SER A 707 -14.03 5.00 -17.65
N VAL A 708 -12.97 4.20 -17.67
CA VAL A 708 -12.16 3.94 -18.86
C VAL A 708 -12.01 2.44 -19.07
N GLN A 709 -12.06 2.02 -20.33
CA GLN A 709 -11.60 0.71 -20.77
C GLN A 709 -10.51 0.85 -21.82
N VAL A 710 -9.40 0.14 -21.61
CA VAL A 710 -8.30 0.03 -22.55
C VAL A 710 -7.98 -1.45 -22.75
N HIS A 711 -8.14 -1.95 -23.98
CA HIS A 711 -7.88 -3.35 -24.31
C HIS A 711 -6.99 -3.44 -25.54
N GLY A 712 -5.91 -4.22 -25.46
CA GLY A 712 -4.92 -4.35 -26.53
C GLY A 712 -4.27 -3.02 -26.90
N GLY A 713 -4.09 -2.11 -25.93
CA GLY A 713 -3.59 -0.76 -26.15
C GLY A 713 -4.57 0.21 -26.82
N THR A 714 -5.83 -0.20 -27.03
CA THR A 714 -6.87 0.65 -27.62
C THR A 714 -7.84 1.11 -26.55
N ILE A 715 -8.04 2.42 -26.42
CA ILE A 715 -9.10 2.99 -25.57
C ILE A 715 -10.44 2.70 -26.25
N THR A 716 -11.26 1.88 -25.61
CA THR A 716 -12.59 1.51 -26.11
C THR A 716 -13.65 2.40 -25.47
N THR A 717 -13.68 2.52 -24.14
CA THR A 717 -14.73 3.28 -23.43
C THR A 717 -14.11 4.45 -22.67
N VAL A 718 -14.73 5.64 -22.77
CA VAL A 718 -14.47 6.79 -21.89
C VAL A 718 -15.82 7.38 -21.48
N GLY A 719 -16.29 6.99 -20.31
CA GLY A 719 -17.52 7.47 -19.70
C GLY A 719 -17.25 8.47 -18.59
N ILE A 720 -18.07 9.50 -18.50
CA ILE A 720 -17.95 10.55 -17.47
C ILE A 720 -19.31 10.65 -16.78
N ASN A 721 -19.38 10.37 -15.49
CA ASN A 721 -20.50 10.73 -14.64
C ASN A 721 -20.15 12.01 -13.90
N ALA A 722 -20.85 13.11 -14.21
CA ALA A 722 -20.49 14.42 -13.70
C ALA A 722 -21.03 14.66 -12.28
N GLY A 723 -20.15 14.94 -11.30
CA GLY A 723 -20.55 15.35 -9.94
C GLY A 723 -20.74 16.86 -9.73
N SER A 724 -20.53 17.69 -10.75
CA SER A 724 -20.76 19.14 -10.69
C SER A 724 -21.09 19.72 -12.07
N THR A 725 -21.64 20.93 -12.09
CA THR A 725 -21.95 21.67 -13.31
C THR A 725 -20.81 22.64 -13.63
N GLY A 726 -20.35 22.66 -14.89
CA GLY A 726 -19.26 23.53 -15.32
C GLY A 726 -18.68 23.13 -16.67
N THR A 727 -17.41 23.45 -16.88
CA THR A 727 -16.66 23.05 -18.08
C THR A 727 -15.54 22.11 -17.68
N MET A 728 -15.49 20.94 -18.29
CA MET A 728 -14.38 19.99 -18.16
C MET A 728 -13.50 20.06 -19.41
N ASN A 729 -12.20 20.26 -19.22
CA ASN A 729 -11.23 20.21 -20.31
C ASN A 729 -10.64 18.81 -20.41
N VAL A 730 -10.66 18.22 -21.60
CA VAL A 730 -10.19 16.86 -21.86
C VAL A 730 -9.18 16.88 -22.98
N ARG A 731 -8.00 16.30 -22.76
CA ARG A 731 -7.05 16.02 -23.84
C ARG A 731 -7.67 14.95 -24.74
N ASN A 732 -7.64 15.18 -26.05
CA ASN A 732 -8.17 14.22 -27.02
C ASN A 732 -7.52 12.85 -26.79
N PRO A 733 -8.28 11.81 -26.38
CA PRO A 733 -7.73 10.49 -26.08
C PRO A 733 -7.13 9.79 -27.30
N TRP A 734 -7.46 10.24 -28.51
CA TRP A 734 -6.96 9.70 -29.77
C TRP A 734 -6.28 10.81 -30.59
N PRO A 735 -5.01 11.13 -30.28
CA PRO A 735 -4.28 12.20 -30.96
C PRO A 735 -4.31 12.09 -32.48
N GLY A 736 -4.74 13.16 -33.17
CA GLY A 736 -4.84 13.19 -34.63
C GLY A 736 -6.13 12.59 -35.21
N HIS A 737 -6.98 11.98 -34.39
CA HIS A 737 -8.27 11.43 -34.80
C HIS A 737 -9.44 12.36 -34.43
N GLN A 738 -10.58 12.16 -35.09
CA GLN A 738 -11.84 12.84 -34.73
C GLN A 738 -12.37 12.30 -33.41
N VAL A 739 -12.74 13.21 -32.52
CA VAL A 739 -13.39 12.95 -31.24
C VAL A 739 -14.68 13.77 -31.14
N GLN A 740 -15.73 13.18 -30.58
CA GLN A 740 -16.97 13.85 -30.22
C GLN A 740 -17.36 13.52 -28.78
N VAL A 741 -18.28 14.30 -28.23
CA VAL A 741 -18.91 13.99 -26.95
C VAL A 741 -20.40 13.89 -27.13
N VAL A 742 -20.99 12.82 -26.61
CA VAL A 742 -22.43 12.55 -26.67
C VAL A 742 -23.00 12.36 -25.26
N ASP A 743 -24.32 12.42 -25.14
CA ASP A 743 -24.99 12.03 -23.90
C ASP A 743 -24.69 10.55 -23.58
N GLY A 744 -24.38 10.28 -22.31
CA GLY A 744 -23.98 8.94 -21.88
C GLY A 744 -25.12 7.92 -21.86
N GLY A 745 -26.37 8.36 -21.79
CA GLY A 745 -27.56 7.51 -21.89
C GLY A 745 -28.10 7.37 -23.32
N ASP A 746 -27.80 8.34 -24.19
CA ASP A 746 -28.24 8.39 -25.58
C ASP A 746 -27.16 8.97 -26.52
N GLU A 747 -26.43 8.10 -27.20
CA GLU A 747 -25.37 8.51 -28.12
C GLU A 747 -25.86 9.29 -29.36
N SER A 748 -27.17 9.31 -29.63
CA SER A 748 -27.72 10.13 -30.72
C SER A 748 -27.72 11.63 -30.40
N THR A 749 -27.63 11.97 -29.11
CA THR A 749 -27.58 13.35 -28.63
C THR A 749 -26.13 13.83 -28.52
N VAL A 750 -25.68 14.60 -29.51
CA VAL A 750 -24.32 15.18 -29.54
C VAL A 750 -24.23 16.41 -28.62
N VAL A 751 -23.30 16.38 -27.68
CA VAL A 751 -22.99 17.47 -26.73
C VAL A 751 -21.85 18.36 -27.26
N VAL A 752 -20.81 17.73 -27.80
CA VAL A 752 -19.69 18.42 -28.46
C VAL A 752 -19.51 17.79 -29.84
N ALA A 753 -19.64 18.61 -30.89
CA ALA A 753 -19.50 18.16 -32.28
C ALA A 753 -18.10 17.60 -32.55
N ALA A 754 -18.01 16.69 -33.53
CA ALA A 754 -16.76 16.04 -33.93
C ALA A 754 -15.66 17.06 -34.28
N THR A 755 -14.48 16.87 -33.71
CA THR A 755 -13.29 17.69 -33.94
C THR A 755 -12.02 16.86 -33.86
N SER A 756 -10.94 17.30 -34.49
CA SER A 756 -9.59 16.73 -34.34
C SER A 756 -8.68 17.58 -33.44
N ALA A 757 -9.25 18.50 -32.68
CA ALA A 757 -8.50 19.33 -31.74
C ALA A 757 -7.75 18.46 -30.72
N ALA A 758 -6.57 18.93 -30.29
CA ALA A 758 -5.78 18.23 -29.26
C ALA A 758 -6.44 18.25 -27.87
N GLN A 759 -7.37 19.18 -27.66
CA GLN A 759 -8.15 19.32 -26.44
C GLN A 759 -9.59 19.71 -26.79
N ILE A 760 -10.53 19.20 -26.01
CA ILE A 760 -11.96 19.50 -26.10
C ILE A 760 -12.47 20.04 -24.76
N SER A 761 -13.47 20.90 -24.81
CA SER A 761 -14.15 21.44 -23.63
C SER A 761 -15.58 20.92 -23.59
N ILE A 762 -15.93 20.24 -22.50
CA ILE A 762 -17.22 19.58 -22.31
C ILE A 762 -18.07 20.42 -21.34
N PRO A 763 -19.23 20.94 -21.75
CA PRO A 763 -20.18 21.52 -20.82
C PRO A 763 -20.86 20.40 -20.03
N VAL A 764 -20.44 20.20 -18.78
CA VAL A 764 -20.94 19.16 -17.89
C VAL A 764 -22.02 19.71 -16.96
N THR A 765 -23.03 18.90 -16.67
CA THR A 765 -24.12 19.20 -15.73
C THR A 765 -24.12 18.17 -14.62
N ASN A 766 -24.23 18.60 -13.36
CA ASN A 766 -24.27 17.70 -12.21
C ASN A 766 -25.34 16.62 -12.38
N GLY A 767 -24.98 15.36 -12.11
CA GLY A 767 -25.84 14.19 -12.24
C GLY A 767 -26.02 13.65 -13.67
N HIS A 768 -25.55 14.37 -14.69
CA HIS A 768 -25.56 13.88 -16.07
C HIS A 768 -24.34 13.01 -16.39
N SER A 769 -24.49 12.18 -17.41
CA SER A 769 -23.42 11.30 -17.92
C SER A 769 -23.07 11.63 -19.35
N TYR A 770 -21.81 11.42 -19.73
CA TYR A 770 -21.27 11.74 -21.06
C TYR A 770 -20.38 10.61 -21.56
N LEU A 771 -20.32 10.43 -22.87
CA LEU A 771 -19.37 9.55 -23.55
C LEU A 771 -18.43 10.37 -24.44
N VAL A 772 -17.13 10.20 -24.26
CA VAL A 772 -16.10 10.71 -25.17
C VAL A 772 -15.75 9.58 -26.13
N GLN A 773 -15.97 9.76 -27.43
CA GLN A 773 -15.81 8.68 -28.41
C GLN A 773 -15.31 9.19 -29.76
N GLN A 774 -14.77 8.27 -30.57
CA GLN A 774 -14.55 8.52 -31.99
C GLN A 774 -15.89 8.38 -32.74
N PRO A 775 -16.28 9.32 -33.62
CA PRO A 775 -17.51 9.20 -34.41
C PRO A 775 -17.57 7.93 -35.28
N SER A 776 -16.41 7.42 -35.69
CA SER A 776 -16.28 6.20 -36.50
C SER A 776 -16.33 4.89 -35.71
N ASP A 777 -16.23 4.96 -34.38
CA ASP A 777 -16.23 3.79 -33.48
C ASP A 777 -17.06 4.11 -32.22
N PRO A 778 -18.39 4.26 -32.36
CA PRO A 778 -19.28 4.61 -31.25
C PRO A 778 -19.39 3.49 -30.23
N VAL A 779 -19.58 3.84 -28.94
CA VAL A 779 -19.66 2.84 -27.86
C VAL A 779 -20.86 1.90 -28.04
N SER A 780 -21.96 2.41 -28.61
CA SER A 780 -23.21 1.67 -28.90
C SER A 780 -23.05 0.53 -29.90
N ALA A 781 -21.96 0.50 -30.67
CA ALA A 781 -21.64 -0.61 -31.57
C ALA A 781 -21.00 -1.81 -30.84
N ARG A 782 -20.68 -1.69 -29.54
CA ARG A 782 -20.01 -2.72 -28.76
C ARG A 782 -20.97 -3.59 -27.96
N THR A 783 -20.53 -4.79 -27.62
CA THR A 783 -21.25 -5.74 -26.76
C THR A 783 -21.13 -5.32 -25.30
N VAL A 784 -22.25 -5.17 -24.60
CA VAL A 784 -22.21 -4.81 -23.18
C VAL A 784 -21.76 -6.01 -22.33
N VAL A 785 -20.70 -5.82 -21.55
CA VAL A 785 -20.14 -6.79 -20.58
C VAL A 785 -19.71 -6.05 -19.33
N SER A 786 -20.30 -6.38 -18.19
CA SER A 786 -19.91 -5.79 -16.90
C SER A 786 -18.46 -6.12 -16.54
N VAL A 787 -17.77 -5.17 -15.90
CA VAL A 787 -16.47 -5.44 -15.30
C VAL A 787 -16.66 -6.40 -14.14
N THR A 788 -16.03 -7.56 -14.20
CA THR A 788 -16.08 -8.59 -13.15
C THR A 788 -14.70 -9.24 -12.98
N GLY A 789 -14.57 -10.02 -11.90
CA GLY A 789 -13.40 -10.82 -11.57
C GLY A 789 -13.79 -12.25 -11.17
N THR A 790 -12.79 -13.10 -10.97
CA THR A 790 -12.98 -14.41 -10.34
C THR A 790 -12.40 -14.32 -8.94
N PRO A 791 -13.17 -14.64 -7.87
CA PRO A 791 -12.64 -14.68 -6.51
C PRO A 791 -11.33 -15.46 -6.42
N ALA A 792 -10.37 -14.98 -5.64
CA ALA A 792 -9.11 -15.68 -5.45
C ALA A 792 -9.36 -17.02 -4.75
N THR A 793 -8.79 -18.10 -5.29
CA THR A 793 -8.87 -19.45 -4.70
C THR A 793 -7.51 -19.99 -4.27
N GLN A 794 -6.43 -19.24 -4.51
CA GLN A 794 -5.05 -19.61 -4.22
C GLN A 794 -4.20 -18.35 -4.00
N MET A 795 -3.01 -18.51 -3.40
CA MET A 795 -2.06 -17.42 -3.28
C MET A 795 -1.66 -16.85 -4.65
N ARG A 796 -1.32 -15.56 -4.69
CA ARG A 796 -0.78 -14.88 -5.87
C ARG A 796 0.72 -14.67 -5.70
N THR A 797 1.47 -14.62 -6.79
CA THR A 797 2.93 -14.40 -6.75
C THR A 797 3.40 -13.41 -7.80
N LEU A 798 4.43 -12.62 -7.47
CA LEU A 798 5.16 -11.74 -8.38
C LEU A 798 6.66 -11.89 -8.13
N GLY A 799 7.30 -12.83 -8.84
CA GLY A 799 8.68 -13.22 -8.55
C GLY A 799 8.80 -13.76 -7.12
N SER A 800 9.57 -13.10 -6.26
CA SER A 800 9.74 -13.49 -4.85
C SER A 800 8.63 -13.02 -3.92
N ALA A 801 7.80 -12.07 -4.36
CA ALA A 801 6.69 -11.55 -3.55
C ALA A 801 5.45 -12.45 -3.67
N SER A 802 4.62 -12.48 -2.62
CA SER A 802 3.36 -13.23 -2.61
C SER A 802 2.26 -12.55 -1.80
N ILE A 803 1.01 -12.70 -2.24
CA ILE A 803 -0.19 -12.38 -1.45
C ILE A 803 -0.84 -13.72 -1.10
N GLY A 804 -0.99 -13.98 0.19
CA GLY A 804 -1.45 -15.25 0.74
C GLY A 804 -0.32 -16.23 1.06
N LEU A 805 -0.70 -17.44 1.46
CA LEU A 805 0.21 -18.52 1.81
C LEU A 805 0.00 -19.73 0.89
N PRO A 806 1.08 -20.46 0.51
CA PRO A 806 0.95 -21.61 -0.35
C PRO A 806 0.22 -22.74 0.38
N ALA A 807 -0.48 -23.58 -0.39
CA ALA A 807 -0.92 -24.86 0.12
C ALA A 807 0.28 -25.76 0.47
N THR A 808 0.12 -26.58 1.50
CA THR A 808 1.03 -27.70 1.76
C THR A 808 0.59 -28.91 0.95
N SER A 809 1.56 -29.74 0.54
CA SER A 809 1.29 -31.02 -0.11
C SER A 809 2.24 -32.07 0.40
N LYS A 810 1.83 -33.34 0.34
CA LYS A 810 2.76 -34.45 0.53
C LYS A 810 3.56 -34.66 -0.75
N LEU A 811 4.85 -34.96 -0.64
CA LEU A 811 5.65 -35.46 -1.76
C LEU A 811 5.70 -36.98 -1.68
N VAL A 812 4.91 -37.65 -2.51
CA VAL A 812 4.77 -39.11 -2.49
C VAL A 812 5.67 -39.73 -3.56
N SER A 813 6.60 -40.60 -3.15
CA SER A 813 7.50 -41.32 -4.05
C SER A 813 6.71 -42.30 -4.93
N ALA A 814 6.89 -42.20 -6.25
CA ALA A 814 6.25 -43.10 -7.21
C ALA A 814 6.76 -44.55 -7.13
N ALA A 815 7.92 -44.78 -6.52
CA ALA A 815 8.46 -46.13 -6.32
C ALA A 815 7.80 -46.88 -5.16
N SER A 816 7.48 -46.19 -4.07
CA SER A 816 7.08 -46.82 -2.80
C SER A 816 5.69 -46.44 -2.32
N GLY A 817 5.10 -45.35 -2.84
CA GLY A 817 3.87 -44.75 -2.29
C GLY A 817 4.07 -44.07 -0.93
N ARG A 818 5.32 -43.88 -0.50
CA ARG A 818 5.71 -43.25 0.77
C ARG A 818 6.03 -41.78 0.60
N CYS A 819 5.89 -41.03 1.68
CA CYS A 819 6.05 -39.59 1.71
C CYS A 819 7.48 -39.19 2.06
N LEU A 820 7.98 -38.10 1.47
CA LEU A 820 9.17 -37.41 1.94
C LEU A 820 8.91 -36.90 3.37
N ASP A 821 9.80 -37.22 4.29
CA ASP A 821 9.55 -37.09 5.73
C ASP A 821 10.73 -36.42 6.46
N ASP A 822 10.42 -35.60 7.46
CA ASP A 822 11.35 -35.19 8.52
C ASP A 822 11.35 -36.28 9.62
N PRO A 823 12.37 -37.17 9.68
CA PRO A 823 12.31 -38.38 10.48
C PRO A 823 12.01 -38.08 11.95
N GLY A 824 10.96 -38.72 12.48
CA GLY A 824 10.53 -38.52 13.88
C GLY A 824 10.04 -37.10 14.17
N ALA A 825 9.70 -36.33 13.13
CA ALA A 825 9.30 -34.94 13.20
C ALA A 825 10.34 -34.04 13.91
N SER A 826 11.63 -34.31 13.67
CA SER A 826 12.78 -33.80 14.43
C SER A 826 12.88 -32.29 14.57
N THR A 827 12.42 -31.50 13.59
CA THR A 827 12.60 -30.03 13.52
C THR A 827 14.05 -29.55 13.71
N THR A 828 15.03 -30.42 13.47
CA THR A 828 16.43 -30.14 13.78
C THR A 828 17.21 -29.86 12.50
N ALA A 829 17.90 -28.71 12.43
CA ALA A 829 18.80 -28.41 11.32
C ALA A 829 19.94 -29.43 11.27
N GLY A 830 20.18 -30.01 10.09
CA GLY A 830 21.15 -31.07 9.84
C GLY A 830 20.54 -32.47 9.72
N THR A 831 19.26 -32.66 10.07
CA THR A 831 18.57 -33.94 9.90
C THR A 831 18.51 -34.32 8.42
N GLN A 832 19.00 -35.51 8.06
CA GLN A 832 18.83 -36.05 6.71
C GLN A 832 17.39 -36.56 6.56
N VAL A 833 16.69 -36.11 5.53
CA VAL A 833 15.30 -36.51 5.29
C VAL A 833 15.23 -37.94 4.74
N ASP A 834 14.11 -38.60 4.95
CA ASP A 834 13.85 -39.97 4.51
C ASP A 834 12.50 -40.11 3.80
N ILE A 835 12.14 -41.35 3.46
CA ILE A 835 10.77 -41.72 3.11
C ILE A 835 10.11 -42.51 4.24
N TRP A 836 8.83 -42.21 4.49
CA TRP A 836 8.00 -42.88 5.48
C TRP A 836 6.56 -43.08 4.99
N ASP A 837 5.84 -44.05 5.55
CA ASP A 837 4.42 -44.25 5.24
C ASP A 837 3.63 -42.96 5.46
N CYS A 838 2.79 -42.61 4.48
CA CYS A 838 2.06 -41.36 4.51
C CYS A 838 0.98 -41.37 5.60
N ASP A 839 1.18 -40.63 6.68
CA ASP A 839 0.27 -40.55 7.83
C ASP A 839 -0.46 -39.19 7.93
N GLY A 840 -0.03 -38.20 7.14
CA GLY A 840 -0.61 -36.86 7.17
C GLY A 840 -0.05 -35.93 8.23
N GLY A 841 0.94 -36.38 9.01
CA GLY A 841 1.64 -35.59 9.99
C GLY A 841 2.34 -34.37 9.37
N ALA A 842 2.48 -33.31 10.17
CA ALA A 842 3.07 -32.04 9.73
C ALA A 842 4.53 -32.18 9.21
N ASN A 843 5.25 -33.23 9.62
CA ASN A 843 6.58 -33.59 9.11
C ASN A 843 6.59 -34.06 7.64
N GLN A 844 5.44 -34.44 7.09
CA GLN A 844 5.26 -34.85 5.70
C GLN A 844 4.59 -33.77 4.84
N GLN A 845 4.29 -32.61 5.42
CA GLN A 845 3.62 -31.50 4.75
C GLN A 845 4.66 -30.51 4.23
N TRP A 846 4.84 -30.51 2.91
CA TRP A 846 5.83 -29.68 2.23
C TRP A 846 5.16 -28.49 1.56
N THR A 847 5.70 -27.30 1.85
CA THR A 847 5.33 -26.05 1.18
C THR A 847 6.35 -25.77 0.09
N TYR A 848 5.90 -25.59 -1.16
CA TYR A 848 6.75 -25.06 -2.22
C TYR A 848 6.59 -23.53 -2.30
N THR A 849 7.67 -22.79 -2.08
CA THR A 849 7.62 -21.32 -2.00
C THR A 849 7.90 -20.65 -3.34
N SER A 850 7.53 -19.37 -3.47
CA SER A 850 7.89 -18.52 -4.63
C SER A 850 9.40 -18.40 -4.83
N GLY A 851 10.17 -18.48 -3.74
CA GLY A 851 11.63 -18.58 -3.72
C GLY A 851 12.18 -19.95 -4.15
N ARG A 852 11.34 -20.85 -4.66
CA ARG A 852 11.67 -22.23 -5.08
C ARG A 852 12.17 -23.13 -3.96
N ALA A 853 11.90 -22.81 -2.70
CA ALA A 853 12.26 -23.68 -1.58
C ALA A 853 11.16 -24.72 -1.33
N LEU A 854 11.55 -25.93 -0.92
CA LEU A 854 10.65 -26.91 -0.32
C LEU A 854 10.84 -26.84 1.20
N THR A 855 9.80 -26.46 1.94
CA THR A 855 9.89 -26.25 3.39
C THR A 855 8.94 -27.13 4.16
N THR A 856 9.41 -27.67 5.28
CA THR A 856 8.59 -28.40 6.26
C THR A 856 8.97 -27.92 7.65
N LYS A 857 7.99 -27.72 8.53
CA LYS A 857 8.16 -27.29 9.93
C LYS A 857 9.18 -26.15 10.15
N GLY A 858 9.22 -25.16 9.24
CA GLY A 858 10.10 -23.99 9.32
C GLY A 858 11.53 -24.19 8.79
N LEU A 859 11.88 -25.37 8.29
CA LEU A 859 13.18 -25.67 7.70
C LEU A 859 13.06 -25.91 6.18
N CYS A 860 14.17 -25.73 5.47
CA CYS A 860 14.29 -25.91 4.03
C CYS A 860 14.96 -27.24 3.69
N LEU A 861 14.48 -27.91 2.64
CA LEU A 861 15.16 -29.01 1.98
C LEU A 861 16.47 -28.48 1.36
N ASP A 862 17.60 -29.05 1.74
CA ASP A 862 18.93 -28.50 1.50
C ASP A 862 19.90 -29.59 0.99
N ALA A 863 20.63 -29.27 -0.07
CA ALA A 863 21.77 -30.07 -0.50
C ALA A 863 22.98 -29.80 0.41
N TYR A 864 23.33 -30.79 1.24
CA TYR A 864 24.31 -30.64 2.33
C TYR A 864 25.61 -29.98 1.86
N GLN A 865 26.02 -28.92 2.58
CA GLN A 865 27.23 -28.14 2.30
C GLN A 865 27.31 -27.60 0.86
N SER A 866 26.18 -27.28 0.22
CA SER A 866 26.15 -26.87 -1.19
C SER A 866 26.77 -27.91 -2.14
N GLY A 867 26.64 -29.19 -1.80
CA GLY A 867 27.18 -30.29 -2.59
C GLY A 867 26.55 -30.38 -3.99
N LYS A 868 27.37 -30.69 -5.00
CA LYS A 868 26.98 -30.71 -6.42
C LYS A 868 27.20 -32.06 -7.11
N THR A 869 27.52 -33.10 -6.35
CA THR A 869 27.85 -34.43 -6.89
C THR A 869 26.78 -35.45 -6.51
N PRO A 870 26.56 -36.50 -7.34
CA PRO A 870 25.73 -37.63 -6.94
C PRO A 870 26.18 -38.22 -5.60
N GLY A 871 25.23 -38.59 -4.75
CA GLY A 871 25.46 -39.04 -3.37
C GLY A 871 25.50 -37.91 -2.33
N THR A 872 25.32 -36.65 -2.74
CA THR A 872 25.18 -35.54 -1.77
C THR A 872 23.91 -35.76 -0.95
N LYS A 873 24.04 -35.74 0.38
CA LYS A 873 22.91 -35.89 1.30
C LYS A 873 21.91 -34.74 1.12
N VAL A 874 20.63 -35.07 1.17
CA VAL A 874 19.56 -34.07 1.26
C VAL A 874 19.08 -33.98 2.70
N ILE A 875 19.18 -32.80 3.30
CA ILE A 875 18.94 -32.56 4.72
C ILE A 875 17.90 -31.44 4.92
N LEU A 876 17.48 -31.23 6.15
CA LEU A 876 16.79 -30.02 6.59
C LEU A 876 17.80 -29.00 7.09
N TRP A 877 17.64 -27.74 6.71
CA TRP A 877 18.48 -26.65 7.21
C TRP A 877 17.68 -25.35 7.38
N ASN A 878 18.25 -24.40 8.12
CA ASN A 878 17.67 -23.06 8.21
C ASN A 878 17.56 -22.44 6.82
N CYS A 879 16.38 -21.92 6.50
CA CYS A 879 16.10 -21.31 5.22
C CYS A 879 16.94 -20.04 5.03
N SER A 880 17.75 -20.01 3.97
CA SER A 880 18.66 -18.91 3.63
C SER A 880 18.36 -18.28 2.26
N GLY A 881 17.53 -18.93 1.44
CA GLY A 881 17.30 -18.54 0.04
C GLY A 881 18.44 -18.90 -0.91
N SER A 882 19.51 -19.53 -0.41
CA SER A 882 20.67 -19.97 -1.19
C SER A 882 20.30 -20.99 -2.27
N SER A 883 21.04 -20.99 -3.38
CA SER A 883 20.76 -21.88 -4.52
C SER A 883 20.71 -23.38 -4.19
N ASN A 884 21.42 -23.84 -3.14
CA ASN A 884 21.42 -25.24 -2.68
C ASN A 884 20.11 -25.66 -1.98
N GLN A 885 19.23 -24.71 -1.68
CA GLN A 885 17.88 -24.92 -1.11
C GLN A 885 16.77 -24.69 -2.13
N GLN A 886 17.13 -24.41 -3.39
CA GLN A 886 16.16 -24.14 -4.45
C GLN A 886 15.96 -25.39 -5.31
N TRP A 887 14.70 -25.70 -5.58
CA TRP A 887 14.25 -26.91 -6.25
C TRP A 887 13.28 -26.57 -7.39
N THR A 888 13.35 -27.31 -8.49
CA THR A 888 12.48 -27.13 -9.66
C THR A 888 11.75 -28.45 -9.93
N PRO A 889 10.48 -28.58 -9.52
CA PRO A 889 9.61 -29.66 -9.97
C PRO A 889 9.53 -29.70 -11.49
N GLN A 890 9.52 -30.89 -12.07
CA GLN A 890 9.51 -31.12 -13.51
C GLN A 890 8.19 -31.79 -13.94
N PRO A 891 7.74 -31.60 -15.20
CA PRO A 891 6.55 -32.27 -15.72
C PRO A 891 6.59 -33.81 -15.66
N ASP A 892 7.79 -34.40 -15.64
CA ASP A 892 7.99 -35.85 -15.53
C ASP A 892 7.90 -36.39 -14.09
N GLY A 893 7.63 -35.52 -13.10
CA GLY A 893 7.54 -35.84 -11.68
C GLY A 893 8.88 -35.76 -10.94
N THR A 894 10.01 -35.49 -11.62
CA THR A 894 11.28 -35.29 -10.92
C THR A 894 11.36 -33.93 -10.23
N VAL A 895 12.16 -33.83 -9.17
CA VAL A 895 12.44 -32.55 -8.49
C VAL A 895 13.93 -32.27 -8.58
N LYS A 896 14.33 -31.24 -9.34
CA LYS A 896 15.74 -30.92 -9.61
C LYS A 896 16.28 -29.83 -8.70
N SER A 897 17.48 -30.02 -8.15
CA SER A 897 18.23 -28.96 -7.48
C SER A 897 18.61 -27.87 -8.50
N VAL A 898 18.30 -26.62 -8.20
CA VAL A 898 18.68 -25.47 -9.05
C VAL A 898 20.20 -25.32 -9.11
N GLN A 899 20.92 -25.63 -8.03
CA GLN A 899 22.37 -25.46 -7.95
C GLN A 899 23.17 -26.48 -8.77
N SER A 900 22.74 -27.73 -8.79
CA SER A 900 23.50 -28.86 -9.37
C SER A 900 22.86 -29.47 -10.61
N ALA A 901 21.58 -29.17 -10.87
CA ALA A 901 20.73 -29.85 -11.84
C ALA A 901 20.53 -31.36 -11.59
N LEU A 902 20.93 -31.89 -10.43
CA LEU A 902 20.68 -33.26 -9.98
C LEU A 902 19.25 -33.42 -9.40
N CYS A 903 18.76 -34.65 -9.34
CA CYS A 903 17.41 -34.97 -8.90
C CYS A 903 17.37 -35.41 -7.42
N LEU A 904 16.29 -35.04 -6.73
CA LEU A 904 15.93 -35.57 -5.42
C LEU A 904 15.62 -37.08 -5.56
N ASP A 905 16.43 -37.92 -4.91
CA ASP A 905 16.47 -39.36 -5.12
C ASP A 905 16.37 -40.13 -3.79
N VAL A 906 15.53 -41.17 -3.77
CA VAL A 906 15.51 -42.14 -2.67
C VAL A 906 16.67 -43.12 -2.85
N THR A 907 17.65 -43.06 -1.94
CA THR A 907 18.93 -43.78 -2.04
C THR A 907 18.76 -45.24 -2.46
N ASN A 908 19.52 -45.67 -3.49
CA ASN A 908 19.47 -47.01 -4.09
C ASN A 908 18.10 -47.46 -4.63
N GLY A 909 17.14 -46.54 -4.77
CA GLY A 909 15.76 -46.87 -5.14
C GLY A 909 15.03 -47.78 -4.14
N ALA A 910 15.47 -47.81 -2.88
CA ALA A 910 14.85 -48.64 -1.86
C ALA A 910 13.46 -48.12 -1.49
N THR A 911 12.60 -49.02 -1.02
CA THR A 911 11.17 -48.73 -0.78
C THR A 911 10.76 -48.79 0.67
N THR A 912 11.66 -49.08 1.61
CA THR A 912 11.36 -49.25 3.04
C THR A 912 11.33 -47.92 3.79
N ASN A 913 10.50 -47.83 4.84
CA ASN A 913 10.53 -46.71 5.80
C ASN A 913 11.96 -46.46 6.32
N GLY A 914 12.34 -45.20 6.48
CA GLY A 914 13.67 -44.82 6.97
C GLY A 914 14.74 -44.73 5.88
N THR A 915 14.39 -44.95 4.60
CA THR A 915 15.36 -44.83 3.51
C THR A 915 15.68 -43.36 3.28
N LEU A 916 16.96 -42.99 3.45
CA LEU A 916 17.44 -41.62 3.37
C LEU A 916 17.45 -41.07 1.93
N MET A 917 17.36 -39.74 1.83
CA MET A 917 17.39 -39.01 0.56
C MET A 917 18.79 -38.55 0.17
N GLU A 918 19.04 -38.52 -1.14
CA GLU A 918 20.27 -38.01 -1.76
C GLU A 918 19.99 -37.22 -3.05
N LEU A 919 21.01 -36.50 -3.53
CA LEU A 919 21.05 -36.01 -4.90
C LEU A 919 21.64 -37.09 -5.80
N TRP A 920 21.00 -37.35 -6.94
CA TRP A 920 21.52 -38.30 -7.92
C TRP A 920 21.34 -37.81 -9.36
N ASN A 921 22.04 -38.46 -10.29
CA ASN A 921 21.88 -38.20 -11.72
C ASN A 921 20.42 -38.42 -12.13
N CYS A 922 19.82 -37.41 -12.76
CA CYS A 922 18.44 -37.49 -13.21
C CYS A 922 18.28 -38.58 -14.28
N SER A 923 17.46 -39.58 -13.97
CA SER A 923 17.09 -40.69 -14.85
C SER A 923 15.58 -40.79 -15.06
N ALA A 924 14.78 -40.00 -14.32
CA ALA A 924 13.32 -40.11 -14.24
C ALA A 924 12.82 -41.50 -13.81
N SER A 925 13.68 -42.29 -13.16
CA SER A 925 13.32 -43.56 -12.53
C SER A 925 12.28 -43.35 -11.42
N ALA A 926 11.52 -44.38 -11.06
CA ALA A 926 10.40 -44.26 -10.12
C ALA A 926 10.82 -43.70 -8.74
N ASN A 927 12.06 -43.96 -8.29
CA ASN A 927 12.61 -43.45 -7.02
C ASN A 927 13.01 -41.97 -7.06
N GLN A 928 12.94 -41.32 -8.22
CA GLN A 928 13.16 -39.88 -8.41
C GLN A 928 11.87 -39.13 -8.76
N ARG A 929 10.75 -39.85 -8.92
CA ARG A 929 9.46 -39.26 -9.29
C ARG A 929 8.58 -39.08 -8.05
N TRP A 930 7.99 -37.90 -7.95
CA TRP A 930 7.19 -37.46 -6.82
C TRP A 930 5.84 -36.97 -7.31
N THR A 931 4.77 -37.40 -6.66
CA THR A 931 3.43 -36.85 -6.86
C THR A 931 3.03 -36.01 -5.65
N THR A 932 2.43 -34.86 -5.89
CA THR A 932 1.82 -34.03 -4.84
C THR A 932 0.42 -34.55 -4.53
N SER A 933 0.09 -34.73 -3.25
CA SER A 933 -1.26 -35.11 -2.81
C SER A 933 -1.70 -34.36 -1.57
#